data_AF-A0A934R1A8-F1
#
_entry.id   AF-A0A934R1A8-F1
#
_cell.length_a   1.000
_cell.length_b   1.000
_cell.length_c   1.000
_cell.angle_alpha   90.00
_cell.angle_beta   90.00
_cell.angle_gamma   90.00
#
_symmetry.space_group_name_H-M   'P 1'
#
loop_
_entity.id
_entity.type
_entity.pdbx_description
1 polymer ?
#
loop_
_entity_poly.entity_id
_entity_poly.type
_entity_poly.pdbx_seq_one_letter_code
_entity_poly.pdbx_strand_id
1 'polypeptide(L)'
;MIDPPLRSRTFRLWLFTIHLLAVLVHVQPAMAASADYALLTRLVPSTGTLSPAFSSHNFQYGMALPAGASAISLTATTADKNDTITVNGTPVDAGTPSGAIPVQAGVNTIQINTRHGSTTRSYRITALVPPAQPASLEALTDPSVFPGVGSDPANFTLVGNQLFFTATSATHGTELWKCDGTTAGTVRVRDINPGTASSNPAYLRAMGGRLYFSADDGTGGIELWKSDGTTEGTVRVRDINPGAGSSEPSDLVVMGDNLFFQASDTPYRGELWKSDGTEAGTVLLMNLNSGPVWNDPNDFTAVGDTLYFRASTHMSGTELWKSDGTTESTVQVREINPENNPSDPAHLTDVRGTLYFTASDGTHGHELWKSDGTEAGTMMVSDIFPGPGSSAPTALTEAGGILYFTASDGMHGHELWKSDGTAGGTVMVSDLAEGTGGSTPANLKWVGTRLYFVATTEDTGAQLFVYDTAGLPTVRGQQVLSITSTSGIFGGEVTSIGNSEITARGIVFSPADINADPRLGGNEVALGTSAGSLGTFELQNGNLTAGTVYAYRAYATNVNGTAYSALGAFATLSGLTPTEYWRDTYFGNLKNTGTAADLADPDHDGVVNLLERAFRLHPLIPGSSALVPGNGTTGLPSITLAEGPQGHVLTIEYVRLKASGSSGPTYTPQFCTDLNGPWQNHSGDEIVQSIDADWERVTVRAPATEDTPRFARVRVVAVP
;
A
#
# COMPACT_ATOMS: atom_id res chain seq x y z
N MET A 1 51.35 53.45 43.13
CA MET A 1 50.52 53.70 41.94
C MET A 1 50.67 52.52 41.01
N ILE A 2 49.56 52.05 40.43
CA ILE A 2 49.44 51.34 39.13
C ILE A 2 50.45 50.22 38.82
N ASP A 3 49.93 49.00 38.91
CA ASP A 3 50.34 47.74 38.25
C ASP A 3 49.38 47.49 37.03
N PRO A 4 49.53 46.52 36.09
CA PRO A 4 50.66 45.65 35.70
C PRO A 4 51.21 46.05 34.27
N PRO A 5 50.92 45.49 33.06
CA PRO A 5 50.43 44.17 32.57
C PRO A 5 51.13 43.51 31.34
N LEU A 6 51.39 42.19 31.43
CA LEU A 6 51.09 41.12 30.42
C LEU A 6 51.91 40.88 29.11
N ARG A 7 51.97 39.57 28.74
CA ARG A 7 52.05 38.93 27.38
C ARG A 7 53.43 38.98 26.64
N SER A 8 53.77 38.08 25.68
CA SER A 8 53.12 36.86 25.11
C SER A 8 54.12 35.94 24.34
N ARG A 9 53.80 34.62 24.28
CA ARG A 9 54.08 33.55 23.26
C ARG A 9 55.09 33.78 22.11
N THR A 10 55.89 32.74 21.77
CA THR A 10 55.93 31.97 20.48
C THR A 10 57.13 30.99 20.43
N PHE A 11 57.39 30.20 19.36
CA PHE A 11 56.78 28.91 18.91
C PHE A 11 57.67 28.32 17.76
N ARG A 12 57.62 27.00 17.48
CA ARG A 12 58.22 26.27 16.30
C ARG A 12 59.75 25.94 16.40
N LEU A 13 60.32 24.90 15.75
CA LEU A 13 59.77 23.86 14.85
C LEU A 13 60.52 22.48 14.97
N TRP A 14 59.83 21.41 14.56
CA TRP A 14 60.21 19.99 14.33
C TRP A 14 61.65 19.58 13.95
N LEU A 15 62.02 18.34 14.34
CA LEU A 15 62.37 17.26 13.37
C LEU A 15 62.09 15.84 13.95
N PHE A 16 61.94 14.83 13.09
CA PHE A 16 61.66 13.42 13.43
C PHE A 16 62.93 12.60 13.71
N THR A 17 62.84 11.63 14.64
CA THR A 17 63.47 10.30 14.47
C THR A 17 62.60 9.23 15.13
N ILE A 18 62.29 8.13 14.42
CA ILE A 18 61.53 6.99 14.97
C ILE A 18 62.52 5.91 15.41
N HIS A 19 62.33 5.33 16.59
CA HIS A 19 62.99 4.09 17.04
C HIS A 19 61.98 3.14 17.69
N LEU A 20 62.37 1.87 17.83
CA LEU A 20 61.45 0.74 17.91
C LEU A 20 60.70 0.59 19.25
N LEU A 21 59.54 -0.08 19.19
CA LEU A 21 58.87 -0.62 20.37
C LEU A 21 59.77 -1.61 21.11
N ALA A 22 59.71 -1.60 22.44
CA ALA A 22 60.28 -2.62 23.30
C ALA A 22 59.16 -3.20 24.18
N VAL A 23 59.08 -4.52 24.28
CA VAL A 23 58.07 -5.19 25.12
C VAL A 23 58.49 -5.09 26.58
N LEU A 24 58.04 -4.02 27.25
CA LEU A 24 58.25 -3.83 28.68
C LEU A 24 57.11 -4.52 29.45
N VAL A 25 57.40 -5.62 30.15
CA VAL A 25 56.43 -6.22 31.07
C VAL A 25 56.30 -5.33 32.30
N HIS A 26 55.21 -4.56 32.36
CA HIS A 26 54.79 -3.80 33.53
C HIS A 26 53.31 -4.08 33.79
N VAL A 27 53.00 -4.66 34.95
CA VAL A 27 51.61 -4.96 35.32
C VAL A 27 50.95 -3.67 35.82
N GLN A 28 50.21 -3.01 34.93
CA GLN A 28 49.22 -1.99 35.29
C GLN A 28 47.81 -2.57 35.17
N PRO A 29 46.83 -2.09 35.96
CA PRO A 29 45.46 -2.58 35.91
C PRO A 29 44.82 -2.32 34.54
N ALA A 30 43.92 -3.22 34.13
CA ALA A 30 43.37 -3.24 32.78
C ALA A 30 42.72 -1.90 32.38
N MET A 31 43.16 -1.33 31.25
CA MET A 31 42.33 -0.42 30.48
C MET A 31 41.24 -1.25 29.78
N ALA A 32 39.98 -0.86 29.96
CA ALA A 32 38.86 -1.56 29.36
C ALA A 32 38.80 -1.36 27.83
N ALA A 33 38.24 -2.34 27.12
CA ALA A 33 38.01 -2.26 25.69
C ALA A 33 37.09 -1.08 25.33
N SER A 34 37.37 -0.38 24.23
CA SER A 34 36.64 0.84 23.84
C SER A 34 36.21 0.85 22.37
N ALA A 35 35.10 0.16 22.08
CA ALA A 35 34.47 0.13 20.75
C ALA A 35 32.97 0.51 20.80
N ASP A 36 32.16 -0.22 21.58
CA ASP A 36 30.69 -0.25 21.48
C ASP A 36 29.92 0.88 22.20
N TYR A 37 30.61 1.85 22.80
CA TYR A 37 29.98 2.89 23.62
C TYR A 37 29.00 3.77 22.81
N ALA A 38 27.81 4.00 23.38
CA ALA A 38 26.68 4.72 22.78
C ALA A 38 26.03 4.05 21.55
N LEU A 39 26.14 2.74 21.35
CA LEU A 39 25.34 2.03 20.32
C LEU A 39 23.94 1.67 20.81
N LEU A 40 22.97 1.67 19.88
CA LEU A 40 21.64 1.09 20.09
C LEU A 40 21.71 -0.42 19.89
N THR A 41 21.16 -1.17 20.85
CA THR A 41 20.92 -2.62 20.73
C THR A 41 19.55 -2.92 20.13
N ARG A 42 18.62 -1.96 20.15
CA ARG A 42 17.27 -2.07 19.58
C ARG A 42 16.72 -0.71 19.16
N LEU A 43 16.02 -0.67 18.03
CA LEU A 43 15.21 0.47 17.58
C LEU A 43 13.95 -0.08 16.90
N VAL A 44 12.77 0.21 17.47
CA VAL A 44 11.47 -0.28 17.00
C VAL A 44 10.48 0.88 16.89
N PRO A 45 9.89 1.15 15.72
CA PRO A 45 8.82 2.13 15.58
C PRO A 45 7.47 1.55 16.02
N SER A 46 6.53 2.41 16.40
CA SER A 46 5.17 2.02 16.79
C SER A 46 4.31 1.51 15.62
N THR A 47 4.68 1.84 14.38
CA THR A 47 4.07 1.39 13.13
C THR A 47 5.06 1.56 11.97
N GLY A 48 4.83 0.87 10.86
CA GLY A 48 5.80 0.77 9.76
C GLY A 48 6.93 -0.24 10.06
N THR A 49 7.94 -0.30 9.20
CA THR A 49 9.09 -1.19 9.35
C THR A 49 10.34 -0.52 8.79
N LEU A 50 11.46 -0.67 9.50
CA LEU A 50 12.75 -0.11 9.07
C LEU A 50 13.32 -0.90 7.89
N SER A 51 13.79 -0.19 6.86
CA SER A 51 14.50 -0.75 5.71
C SER A 51 15.79 0.04 5.45
N PRO A 52 16.99 -0.55 5.61
CA PRO A 52 17.26 -1.96 5.92
C PRO A 52 16.76 -2.38 7.32
N ALA A 53 16.74 -3.68 7.60
CA ALA A 53 16.46 -4.18 8.95
C ALA A 53 17.45 -3.58 9.98
N PHE A 54 17.01 -3.42 11.23
CA PHE A 54 17.82 -2.74 12.25
C PHE A 54 19.16 -3.43 12.51
N SER A 55 20.24 -2.63 12.51
CA SER A 55 21.57 -3.01 12.97
C SER A 55 22.15 -1.88 13.82
N SER A 56 22.83 -2.23 14.90
CA SER A 56 23.57 -1.26 15.74
C SER A 56 24.59 -0.43 14.96
N HIS A 57 25.07 -0.98 13.84
CA HIS A 57 26.06 -0.37 12.96
C HIS A 57 25.46 0.20 11.66
N ASN A 58 24.13 0.30 11.54
CA ASN A 58 23.50 1.13 10.52
C ASN A 58 22.85 2.36 11.16
N PHE A 59 23.25 3.54 10.69
CA PHE A 59 22.76 4.83 11.16
C PHE A 59 21.69 5.47 10.25
N GLN A 60 21.29 4.83 9.15
CA GLN A 60 20.29 5.38 8.22
C GLN A 60 19.23 4.37 7.78
N TYR A 61 17.97 4.77 7.87
CA TYR A 61 16.81 3.93 7.60
C TYR A 61 15.74 4.67 6.79
N GLY A 62 15.17 4.00 5.79
CA GLY A 62 13.88 4.37 5.22
C GLY A 62 12.76 3.61 5.93
N MET A 63 11.57 4.21 5.97
CA MET A 63 10.35 3.57 6.47
C MET A 63 9.12 4.19 5.81
N ALA A 64 8.14 3.39 5.43
CA ALA A 64 6.82 3.88 5.04
C ALA A 64 5.85 3.81 6.23
N LEU A 65 4.92 4.77 6.27
CA LEU A 65 3.87 4.88 7.29
C LEU A 65 2.47 4.76 6.65
N PRO A 66 1.42 4.49 7.44
CA PRO A 66 0.04 4.55 6.95
C PRO A 66 -0.31 5.93 6.36
N ALA A 67 -1.16 5.95 5.35
CA ALA A 67 -1.70 7.21 4.82
C ALA A 67 -2.48 7.96 5.93
N GLY A 68 -2.34 9.29 5.98
CA GLY A 68 -2.99 10.10 7.03
C GLY A 68 -2.38 9.98 8.44
N ALA A 69 -1.29 9.23 8.62
CA ALA A 69 -0.59 9.19 9.91
C ALA A 69 -0.12 10.59 10.33
N SER A 70 -0.48 11.01 11.56
CA SER A 70 -0.18 12.33 12.13
C SER A 70 0.88 12.30 13.23
N ALA A 71 1.15 11.14 13.82
CA ALA A 71 2.23 10.93 14.77
C ALA A 71 2.70 9.46 14.79
N ILE A 72 3.94 9.23 15.25
CA ILE A 72 4.45 7.90 15.64
C ILE A 72 5.16 7.97 17.00
N SER A 73 5.56 6.83 17.56
CA SER A 73 6.59 6.79 18.62
C SER A 73 7.69 5.77 18.30
N LEU A 74 8.84 5.91 18.94
CA LEU A 74 9.99 5.01 18.79
C LEU A 74 10.40 4.44 20.15
N THR A 75 10.59 3.12 20.22
CA THR A 75 11.26 2.46 21.35
C THR A 75 12.71 2.18 20.98
N ALA A 76 13.63 2.85 21.66
CA ALA A 76 15.07 2.73 21.46
C ALA A 76 15.75 2.16 22.72
N THR A 77 16.77 1.34 22.57
CA THR A 77 17.51 0.71 23.70
C THR A 77 19.00 0.72 23.42
N THR A 78 19.80 1.09 24.40
CA THR A 78 21.27 1.09 24.39
C THR A 78 21.86 -0.18 24.99
N ALA A 79 23.18 -0.38 24.86
CA ALA A 79 23.88 -1.47 25.54
C ALA A 79 24.15 -1.15 27.02
N ASP A 80 24.59 0.07 27.33
CA ASP A 80 24.72 0.56 28.71
C ASP A 80 23.46 1.35 29.13
N LYS A 81 23.00 1.11 30.35
CA LYS A 81 21.93 1.86 31.04
C LYS A 81 22.34 3.29 31.42
N ASN A 82 23.65 3.58 31.40
CA ASN A 82 24.17 4.93 31.65
C ASN A 82 24.16 5.81 30.39
N ASP A 83 23.87 5.24 29.21
CA ASP A 83 23.78 5.97 27.96
C ASP A 83 22.47 6.76 27.91
N THR A 84 22.54 8.05 27.56
CA THR A 84 21.33 8.89 27.41
C THR A 84 20.82 8.82 25.97
N ILE A 85 19.52 8.58 25.78
CA ILE A 85 18.85 8.64 24.46
C ILE A 85 18.09 9.96 24.33
N THR A 86 18.13 10.56 23.14
CA THR A 86 17.21 11.63 22.72
C THR A 86 16.58 11.28 21.38
N VAL A 87 15.30 11.63 21.18
CA VAL A 87 14.58 11.51 19.92
C VAL A 87 14.10 12.91 19.52
N ASN A 88 14.53 13.39 18.36
CA ASN A 88 14.40 14.79 17.92
C ASN A 88 14.86 15.82 18.98
N GLY A 89 15.83 15.44 19.81
CA GLY A 89 16.37 16.26 20.91
C GLY A 89 15.63 16.11 22.25
N THR A 90 14.42 15.53 22.27
CA THR A 90 13.69 15.21 23.51
C THR A 90 14.29 13.98 24.19
N PRO A 91 14.67 14.01 25.48
CA PRO A 91 15.14 12.83 26.21
C PRO A 91 14.12 11.69 26.25
N VAL A 92 14.58 10.44 26.18
CA VAL A 92 13.77 9.21 26.27
C VAL A 92 14.54 8.17 27.08
N ASP A 93 13.86 7.44 27.96
CA ASP A 93 14.49 6.38 28.77
C ASP A 93 14.69 5.10 27.95
N ALA A 94 15.86 4.45 28.12
CA ALA A 94 16.23 3.27 27.34
C ALA A 94 15.24 2.10 27.54
N GLY A 95 14.70 1.60 26.42
CA GLY A 95 13.67 0.55 26.40
C GLY A 95 12.24 1.06 26.49
N THR A 96 12.01 2.37 26.69
CA THR A 96 10.66 2.97 26.70
C THR A 96 10.26 3.50 25.31
N PRO A 97 8.96 3.55 24.98
CA PRO A 97 8.47 4.33 23.83
C PRO A 97 8.65 5.83 24.08
N SER A 98 9.09 6.55 23.06
CA SER A 98 9.09 8.02 23.06
C SER A 98 7.68 8.59 23.23
N GLY A 99 7.59 9.88 23.59
CA GLY A 99 6.40 10.67 23.33
C GLY A 99 6.03 10.69 21.83
N ALA A 100 4.81 11.13 21.52
CA ALA A 100 4.33 11.24 20.15
C ALA A 100 5.19 12.22 19.32
N ILE A 101 5.75 11.72 18.23
CA ILE A 101 6.57 12.44 17.25
C ILE A 101 5.63 12.84 16.11
N PRO A 102 5.32 14.13 15.90
CA PRO A 102 4.46 14.56 14.80
C PRO A 102 5.05 14.20 13.44
N VAL A 103 4.19 13.78 12.53
CA VAL A 103 4.52 13.54 11.11
C VAL A 103 3.42 14.11 10.22
N GLN A 104 3.77 14.43 8.98
CA GLN A 104 2.89 14.99 7.95
C GLN A 104 3.06 14.26 6.61
N ALA A 105 2.13 14.45 5.68
CA ALA A 105 2.23 13.89 4.32
C ALA A 105 3.58 14.25 3.65
N GLY A 106 4.19 13.27 2.97
CA GLY A 106 5.51 13.39 2.36
C GLY A 106 6.64 12.90 3.27
N VAL A 107 7.80 13.53 3.13
CA VAL A 107 9.07 13.10 3.75
C VAL A 107 9.24 13.72 5.13
N ASN A 108 9.34 12.87 6.16
CA ASN A 108 9.65 13.25 7.53
C ASN A 108 11.03 12.72 7.92
N THR A 109 11.78 13.45 8.75
CA THR A 109 13.07 12.98 9.29
C THR A 109 13.02 12.95 10.80
N ILE A 110 13.40 11.82 11.39
CA ILE A 110 13.49 11.60 12.82
C ILE A 110 14.93 11.24 13.16
N GLN A 111 15.52 11.96 14.11
CA GLN A 111 16.90 11.78 14.55
C GLN A 111 16.94 11.27 15.99
N ILE A 112 17.58 10.13 16.20
CA ILE A 112 17.80 9.51 17.51
C ILE A 112 19.27 9.68 17.86
N ASN A 113 19.60 10.40 18.92
CA ASN A 113 20.98 10.52 19.39
C ASN A 113 21.18 9.78 20.71
N THR A 114 22.17 8.90 20.75
CA THR A 114 22.65 8.19 21.94
C THR A 114 23.98 8.76 22.39
N ARG A 115 24.24 8.83 23.71
CA ARG A 115 25.47 9.44 24.24
C ARG A 115 26.01 8.71 25.47
N HIS A 116 27.31 8.38 25.42
CA HIS A 116 28.10 7.79 26.49
C HIS A 116 29.30 8.71 26.80
N GLY A 117 29.34 9.29 28.00
CA GLY A 117 30.41 10.25 28.35
C GLY A 117 30.46 11.43 27.38
N SER A 118 31.54 11.54 26.59
CA SER A 118 31.68 12.51 25.49
C SER A 118 31.26 11.99 24.11
N THR A 119 31.17 10.67 23.92
CA THR A 119 30.84 10.03 22.64
C THR A 119 29.34 10.16 22.35
N THR A 120 28.97 10.50 21.12
CA THR A 120 27.57 10.57 20.66
C THR A 120 27.43 9.87 19.32
N ARG A 121 26.34 9.13 19.11
CA ARG A 121 25.95 8.55 17.82
C ARG A 121 24.61 9.12 17.39
N SER A 122 24.33 9.14 16.09
CA SER A 122 23.09 9.68 15.53
C SER A 122 22.51 8.73 14.48
N TYR A 123 21.32 8.18 14.77
CA TYR A 123 20.55 7.35 13.85
C TYR A 123 19.49 8.23 13.19
N ARG A 124 19.32 8.12 11.88
CA ARG A 124 18.33 8.84 11.09
C ARG A 124 17.31 7.85 10.53
N ILE A 125 16.04 8.06 10.86
CA ILE A 125 14.91 7.44 10.15
C ILE A 125 14.29 8.51 9.25
N THR A 126 14.19 8.22 7.95
CA THR A 126 13.37 9.00 7.03
C THR A 126 12.05 8.26 6.84
N ALA A 127 10.98 8.84 7.40
CA ALA A 127 9.65 8.26 7.43
C ALA A 127 8.75 8.91 6.37
N LEU A 128 8.25 8.10 5.45
CA LEU A 128 7.45 8.51 4.31
C LEU A 128 5.96 8.27 4.60
N VAL A 129 5.19 9.35 4.76
CA VAL A 129 3.74 9.29 4.91
C VAL A 129 3.11 9.50 3.53
N PRO A 130 2.35 8.56 2.97
CA PRO A 130 1.62 8.76 1.73
C PRO A 130 0.72 10.00 1.84
N PRO A 131 0.54 10.80 0.77
CA PRO A 131 -0.49 11.83 0.77
C PRO A 131 -1.83 11.18 1.08
N ALA A 132 -2.58 11.78 2.00
CA ALA A 132 -3.97 11.38 2.25
C ALA A 132 -4.70 11.46 0.90
N GLN A 133 -5.24 10.33 0.45
CA GLN A 133 -6.19 10.37 -0.65
C GLN A 133 -7.40 11.19 -0.18
N PRO A 134 -8.07 11.96 -1.06
CA PRO A 134 -9.40 12.45 -0.73
C PRO A 134 -10.25 11.24 -0.35
N ALA A 135 -10.93 11.30 0.81
CA ALA A 135 -11.55 10.14 1.46
C ALA A 135 -12.37 9.33 0.46
N SER A 136 -11.93 8.10 0.17
CA SER A 136 -12.48 7.25 -0.88
C SER A 136 -13.78 6.61 -0.41
N LEU A 137 -14.83 7.43 -0.35
CA LEU A 137 -16.13 7.17 0.25
C LEU A 137 -16.00 6.47 1.62
N GLU A 138 -15.56 7.21 2.63
CA GLU A 138 -15.66 6.75 4.01
C GLU A 138 -17.12 6.38 4.32
N ALA A 139 -17.31 5.22 4.96
CA ALA A 139 -18.62 4.74 5.32
C ALA A 139 -19.28 5.69 6.32
N LEU A 140 -20.61 5.84 6.23
CA LEU A 140 -21.42 6.54 7.24
C LEU A 140 -21.55 5.70 8.52
N THR A 141 -20.42 5.34 9.14
CA THR A 141 -20.35 4.73 10.47
C THR A 141 -20.36 5.80 11.57
N ASP A 142 -21.37 6.68 11.53
CA ASP A 142 -21.89 7.34 12.74
C ASP A 142 -23.38 6.98 12.91
N PRO A 143 -23.68 5.86 13.59
CA PRO A 143 -25.06 5.47 13.89
C PRO A 143 -25.71 6.30 15.02
N SER A 144 -25.15 7.47 15.42
CA SER A 144 -25.68 8.31 16.50
C SER A 144 -26.42 9.59 16.04
N VAL A 145 -26.56 9.83 14.72
CA VAL A 145 -27.27 11.01 14.18
C VAL A 145 -28.82 10.92 14.35
N PHE A 146 -29.35 9.80 14.85
CA PHE A 146 -30.77 9.63 15.18
C PHE A 146 -31.01 9.45 16.69
N PRO A 147 -31.32 10.52 17.45
CA PRO A 147 -31.67 10.44 18.87
C PRO A 147 -33.12 9.95 19.06
N GLY A 148 -33.39 8.68 18.77
CA GLY A 148 -34.72 8.08 18.92
C GLY A 148 -34.76 6.59 18.54
N VAL A 149 -35.78 5.88 19.03
CA VAL A 149 -36.02 4.47 18.67
C VAL A 149 -36.82 4.43 17.36
N GLY A 150 -36.28 3.79 16.32
CA GLY A 150 -36.99 3.52 15.06
C GLY A 150 -37.33 4.76 14.23
N SER A 151 -36.32 5.32 13.53
CA SER A 151 -36.51 6.41 12.56
C SER A 151 -36.47 5.95 11.10
N ASP A 152 -36.04 4.71 10.85
CA ASP A 152 -36.11 3.95 9.61
C ASP A 152 -35.91 4.77 8.31
N PRO A 153 -34.74 5.44 8.15
CA PRO A 153 -34.49 6.34 7.04
C PRO A 153 -34.31 5.61 5.70
N ALA A 154 -35.03 6.03 4.66
CA ALA A 154 -35.09 5.36 3.35
C ALA A 154 -35.24 6.35 2.17
N ASN A 155 -35.28 5.83 0.93
CA ASN A 155 -35.57 6.60 -0.30
C ASN A 155 -34.59 7.77 -0.60
N PHE A 156 -33.32 7.61 -0.24
CA PHE A 156 -32.27 8.61 -0.39
C PHE A 156 -32.12 9.16 -1.83
N THR A 157 -32.43 10.46 -2.00
CA THR A 157 -32.42 11.16 -3.29
C THR A 157 -31.71 12.51 -3.16
N LEU A 158 -30.70 12.77 -4.00
CA LEU A 158 -29.96 14.04 -3.99
C LEU A 158 -30.64 15.07 -4.90
N VAL A 159 -30.88 16.28 -4.39
CA VAL A 159 -31.35 17.44 -5.18
C VAL A 159 -30.40 18.61 -4.93
N GLY A 160 -29.57 18.92 -5.92
CA GLY A 160 -28.47 19.87 -5.75
C GLY A 160 -27.48 19.38 -4.67
N ASN A 161 -27.34 20.15 -3.60
CA ASN A 161 -26.51 19.80 -2.43
C ASN A 161 -27.34 19.29 -1.23
N GLN A 162 -28.65 19.07 -1.36
CA GLN A 162 -29.50 18.57 -0.28
C GLN A 162 -29.89 17.10 -0.54
N LEU A 163 -29.64 16.25 0.46
CA LEU A 163 -30.05 14.84 0.46
C LEU A 163 -31.45 14.75 1.07
N PHE A 164 -32.44 14.35 0.26
CA PHE A 164 -33.80 14.07 0.69
C PHE A 164 -33.97 12.58 1.00
N PHE A 165 -34.81 12.25 1.96
CA PHE A 165 -35.10 10.89 2.40
C PHE A 165 -36.43 10.85 3.16
N THR A 166 -37.05 9.68 3.27
CA THR A 166 -38.16 9.46 4.22
C THR A 166 -37.63 9.04 5.58
N ALA A 167 -38.24 9.50 6.67
CA ALA A 167 -37.95 8.98 8.01
C ALA A 167 -39.16 9.13 8.95
N THR A 168 -39.24 8.21 9.91
CA THR A 168 -40.32 8.06 10.88
C THR A 168 -40.06 8.83 12.17
N SER A 169 -41.09 9.40 12.79
CA SER A 169 -41.03 9.95 14.14
C SER A 169 -42.30 9.67 14.95
N ALA A 170 -42.15 9.41 16.25
CA ALA A 170 -43.25 9.04 17.15
C ALA A 170 -44.36 10.11 17.31
N THR A 171 -44.15 11.32 16.81
CA THR A 171 -45.10 12.44 16.85
C THR A 171 -45.66 12.85 15.49
N HIS A 172 -45.09 12.36 14.38
CA HIS A 172 -45.44 12.79 13.01
C HIS A 172 -45.44 11.66 11.96
N GLY A 173 -45.33 10.39 12.37
CA GLY A 173 -45.27 9.25 11.45
C GLY A 173 -44.10 9.33 10.45
N THR A 174 -44.26 8.70 9.28
CA THR A 174 -43.28 8.66 8.17
C THR A 174 -43.50 9.82 7.22
N GLU A 175 -42.51 10.71 7.16
CA GLU A 175 -42.58 12.01 6.47
C GLU A 175 -41.33 12.28 5.61
N LEU A 176 -41.35 13.39 4.86
CA LEU A 176 -40.21 13.83 4.04
C LEU A 176 -39.20 14.64 4.88
N TRP A 177 -37.93 14.21 4.85
CA TRP A 177 -36.80 14.85 5.50
C TRP A 177 -35.74 15.27 4.48
N LYS A 178 -34.87 16.19 4.90
CA LYS A 178 -33.66 16.58 4.18
C LYS A 178 -32.45 16.70 5.11
N CYS A 179 -31.26 16.64 4.53
CA CYS A 179 -29.97 16.83 5.20
C CYS A 179 -28.99 17.57 4.27
N ASP A 180 -28.10 18.39 4.85
CA ASP A 180 -27.02 19.12 4.17
C ASP A 180 -25.62 18.55 4.47
N GLY A 181 -25.56 17.38 5.12
CA GLY A 181 -24.35 16.78 5.67
C GLY A 181 -24.11 17.09 7.16
N THR A 182 -24.97 17.91 7.80
CA THR A 182 -24.83 18.27 9.23
C THR A 182 -26.06 17.88 10.05
N THR A 183 -25.86 17.54 11.33
CA THR A 183 -26.96 17.29 12.29
C THR A 183 -27.92 18.47 12.43
N ALA A 184 -27.46 19.70 12.20
CA ALA A 184 -28.28 20.91 12.27
C ALA A 184 -29.15 21.14 11.02
N GLY A 185 -28.68 20.69 9.84
CA GLY A 185 -29.43 20.71 8.59
C GLY A 185 -30.30 19.48 8.35
N THR A 186 -30.18 18.43 9.17
CA THR A 186 -31.08 17.26 9.19
C THR A 186 -32.44 17.64 9.79
N VAL A 187 -33.42 17.94 8.94
CA VAL A 187 -34.76 18.42 9.37
C VAL A 187 -35.89 17.83 8.51
N ARG A 188 -37.07 17.69 9.12
CA ARG A 188 -38.32 17.41 8.38
C ARG A 188 -38.64 18.60 7.49
N VAL A 189 -38.99 18.35 6.22
CA VAL A 189 -39.26 19.40 5.23
C VAL A 189 -40.65 20.01 5.44
N ARG A 190 -41.64 19.16 5.69
CA ARG A 190 -43.04 19.52 5.96
C ARG A 190 -43.69 18.41 6.79
N ASP A 191 -44.69 18.78 7.59
CA ASP A 191 -45.73 17.87 8.08
C ASP A 191 -46.81 17.82 6.99
N ILE A 192 -46.83 16.76 6.18
CA ILE A 192 -47.73 16.66 5.01
C ILE A 192 -49.08 16.10 5.46
N ASN A 193 -49.10 15.03 6.26
CA ASN A 193 -50.31 14.46 6.88
C ASN A 193 -50.33 14.83 8.39
N PRO A 194 -51.05 15.88 8.82
CA PRO A 194 -50.70 16.57 10.07
C PRO A 194 -50.91 15.76 11.36
N GLY A 195 -49.91 15.79 12.25
CA GLY A 195 -49.92 15.04 13.51
C GLY A 195 -49.43 13.59 13.33
N THR A 196 -49.87 12.66 14.19
CA THR A 196 -49.28 11.29 14.26
C THR A 196 -49.65 10.35 13.11
N ALA A 197 -50.26 10.87 12.03
CA ALA A 197 -50.46 10.12 10.79
C ALA A 197 -49.15 10.06 9.98
N SER A 198 -49.15 9.47 8.79
CA SER A 198 -47.98 9.42 7.91
C SER A 198 -48.41 9.80 6.50
N SER A 199 -47.66 10.65 5.82
CA SER A 199 -47.85 10.93 4.40
C SER A 199 -47.26 9.86 3.48
N ASN A 200 -46.39 9.00 4.02
CA ASN A 200 -45.71 7.90 3.34
C ASN A 200 -45.06 8.29 1.99
N PRO A 201 -44.12 9.27 1.94
CA PRO A 201 -43.56 9.73 0.67
C PRO A 201 -42.84 8.60 -0.09
N ALA A 202 -43.19 8.39 -1.36
CA ALA A 202 -42.67 7.29 -2.17
C ALA A 202 -42.18 7.75 -3.55
N TYR A 203 -41.39 6.89 -4.21
CA TYR A 203 -40.84 7.11 -5.56
C TYR A 203 -40.11 8.46 -5.71
N LEU A 204 -39.30 8.82 -4.71
CA LEU A 204 -38.56 10.08 -4.67
C LEU A 204 -37.66 10.24 -5.91
N ARG A 205 -37.88 11.30 -6.68
CA ARG A 205 -37.19 11.56 -7.96
C ARG A 205 -36.79 13.02 -8.09
N ALA A 206 -35.55 13.29 -8.50
CA ALA A 206 -35.06 14.64 -8.75
C ALA A 206 -35.36 15.09 -10.20
N MET A 207 -35.97 16.26 -10.38
CA MET A 207 -36.19 16.89 -11.69
C MET A 207 -36.11 18.41 -11.58
N GLY A 208 -35.45 19.11 -12.53
CA GLY A 208 -35.46 20.57 -12.61
C GLY A 208 -34.98 21.31 -11.35
N GLY A 209 -34.13 20.68 -10.52
CA GLY A 209 -33.68 21.23 -9.23
C GLY A 209 -34.70 21.10 -8.08
N ARG A 210 -35.74 20.28 -8.23
CA ARG A 210 -36.74 19.94 -7.21
C ARG A 210 -36.84 18.43 -7.00
N LEU A 211 -37.42 18.04 -5.86
CA LEU A 211 -37.87 16.68 -5.61
C LEU A 211 -39.32 16.52 -6.07
N TYR A 212 -39.65 15.36 -6.63
CA TYR A 212 -41.00 14.88 -6.92
C TYR A 212 -41.19 13.51 -6.26
N PHE A 213 -42.39 13.23 -5.78
CA PHE A 213 -42.71 12.02 -5.00
C PHE A 213 -44.24 11.86 -4.92
N SER A 214 -44.74 10.67 -4.61
CA SER A 214 -46.14 10.49 -4.22
C SER A 214 -46.30 10.56 -2.70
N ALA A 215 -47.40 11.15 -2.21
CA ALA A 215 -47.70 11.29 -0.78
C ALA A 215 -49.19 11.59 -0.51
N ASP A 216 -49.65 11.28 0.70
CA ASP A 216 -50.99 11.61 1.22
C ASP A 216 -50.94 12.75 2.25
N ASP A 217 -51.95 13.63 2.27
CA ASP A 217 -52.14 14.66 3.30
C ASP A 217 -53.25 14.34 4.31
N GLY A 218 -53.81 13.13 4.24
CA GLY A 218 -54.90 12.65 5.09
C GLY A 218 -56.28 13.18 4.70
N THR A 219 -56.38 13.97 3.62
CA THR A 219 -57.64 14.57 3.16
C THR A 219 -57.96 14.32 1.70
N GLY A 220 -56.94 14.23 0.84
CA GLY A 220 -57.10 13.98 -0.59
C GLY A 220 -56.21 12.88 -1.17
N GLY A 221 -55.81 11.91 -0.34
CA GLY A 221 -55.15 10.67 -0.74
C GLY A 221 -53.75 10.79 -1.34
N ILE A 222 -53.23 9.64 -1.78
CA ILE A 222 -51.91 9.54 -2.40
C ILE A 222 -51.96 10.16 -3.80
N GLU A 223 -51.29 11.30 -3.93
CA GLU A 223 -51.24 12.13 -5.15
C GLU A 223 -49.79 12.52 -5.48
N LEU A 224 -49.57 13.23 -6.59
CA LEU A 224 -48.22 13.69 -6.98
C LEU A 224 -47.86 14.98 -6.22
N TRP A 225 -46.73 14.98 -5.53
CA TRP A 225 -46.17 16.13 -4.80
C TRP A 225 -44.80 16.55 -5.35
N LYS A 226 -44.42 17.79 -5.04
CA LYS A 226 -43.08 18.34 -5.27
C LYS A 226 -42.57 19.09 -4.05
N SER A 227 -41.25 19.24 -3.95
CA SER A 227 -40.58 20.05 -2.93
C SER A 227 -39.32 20.74 -3.48
N ASP A 228 -39.06 21.96 -2.99
CA ASP A 228 -37.78 22.67 -3.13
C ASP A 228 -36.93 22.61 -1.84
N GLY A 229 -37.32 21.78 -0.88
CA GLY A 229 -36.71 21.70 0.46
C GLY A 229 -37.24 22.71 1.46
N THR A 230 -38.26 23.50 1.13
CA THR A 230 -38.98 24.36 2.09
C THR A 230 -40.38 23.83 2.38
N THR A 231 -40.95 24.18 3.53
CA THR A 231 -42.33 23.80 3.88
C THR A 231 -43.35 24.46 2.96
N GLU A 232 -43.10 25.70 2.51
CA GLU A 232 -43.97 26.47 1.61
C GLU A 232 -43.93 25.92 0.18
N GLY A 233 -42.74 25.58 -0.32
CA GLY A 233 -42.54 24.96 -1.64
C GLY A 233 -42.84 23.46 -1.72
N THR A 234 -43.23 22.83 -0.60
CA THR A 234 -43.68 21.43 -0.56
C THR A 234 -45.20 21.35 -0.73
N VAL A 235 -45.64 21.01 -1.94
CA VAL A 235 -47.05 21.10 -2.38
C VAL A 235 -47.43 19.97 -3.34
N ARG A 236 -48.72 19.60 -3.36
CA ARG A 236 -49.34 18.78 -4.40
C ARG A 236 -49.12 19.45 -5.77
N VAL A 237 -48.73 18.71 -6.79
CA VAL A 237 -48.50 19.22 -8.16
C VAL A 237 -49.82 19.39 -8.89
N ARG A 238 -50.69 18.39 -8.77
CA ARG A 238 -52.06 18.35 -9.28
C ARG A 238 -52.87 17.38 -8.43
N ASP A 239 -54.16 17.63 -8.28
CA ASP A 239 -55.14 16.64 -7.81
C ASP A 239 -55.56 15.78 -9.00
N ILE A 240 -55.02 14.55 -9.13
CA ILE A 240 -55.23 13.70 -10.31
C ILE A 240 -56.54 12.89 -10.20
N ASN A 241 -56.88 12.39 -9.00
CA ASN A 241 -58.14 11.67 -8.74
C ASN A 241 -59.05 12.44 -7.76
N PRO A 242 -59.86 13.43 -8.22
CA PRO A 242 -60.28 14.55 -7.39
C PRO A 242 -61.11 14.21 -6.14
N GLY A 243 -60.74 14.84 -5.03
CA GLY A 243 -61.39 14.66 -3.72
C GLY A 243 -60.62 13.69 -2.83
N ALA A 244 -61.31 12.77 -2.14
CA ALA A 244 -60.70 11.77 -1.26
C ALA A 244 -60.35 10.46 -1.99
N GLY A 245 -60.16 10.53 -3.32
CA GLY A 245 -59.55 9.46 -4.09
C GLY A 245 -58.05 9.36 -3.83
N SER A 246 -57.38 8.45 -4.50
CA SER A 246 -55.92 8.46 -4.66
C SER A 246 -55.63 8.13 -6.11
N SER A 247 -54.68 8.84 -6.71
CA SER A 247 -54.13 8.49 -8.03
C SER A 247 -52.97 7.50 -7.92
N GLU A 248 -52.43 7.30 -6.71
CA GLU A 248 -51.37 6.35 -6.37
C GLU A 248 -50.10 6.46 -7.25
N PRO A 249 -49.51 7.66 -7.49
CA PRO A 249 -48.45 7.79 -8.51
C PRO A 249 -47.20 6.96 -8.20
N SER A 250 -46.76 6.19 -9.19
CA SER A 250 -45.70 5.17 -9.05
C SER A 250 -44.69 5.16 -10.20
N ASP A 251 -43.52 4.55 -9.96
CA ASP A 251 -42.41 4.40 -10.89
C ASP A 251 -41.98 5.72 -11.58
N LEU A 252 -41.84 6.78 -10.77
CA LEU A 252 -41.45 8.13 -11.22
C LEU A 252 -40.05 8.15 -11.88
N VAL A 253 -40.02 8.33 -13.21
CA VAL A 253 -38.80 8.52 -14.01
C VAL A 253 -38.78 9.90 -14.66
N VAL A 254 -37.60 10.36 -15.06
CA VAL A 254 -37.40 11.65 -15.74
C VAL A 254 -36.80 11.41 -17.11
N MET A 255 -37.39 12.03 -18.14
CA MET A 255 -36.89 12.05 -19.52
C MET A 255 -37.00 13.50 -20.04
N GLY A 256 -35.87 14.09 -20.42
CA GLY A 256 -35.77 15.52 -20.67
C GLY A 256 -36.26 16.35 -19.47
N ASP A 257 -37.01 17.42 -19.73
CA ASP A 257 -37.60 18.30 -18.71
C ASP A 257 -38.92 17.74 -18.10
N ASN A 258 -39.25 16.46 -18.30
CA ASN A 258 -40.55 15.90 -17.92
C ASN A 258 -40.43 14.65 -17.03
N LEU A 259 -41.34 14.55 -16.07
CA LEU A 259 -41.57 13.40 -15.21
C LEU A 259 -42.61 12.48 -15.88
N PHE A 260 -42.36 11.19 -15.87
CA PHE A 260 -43.28 10.15 -16.35
C PHE A 260 -43.51 9.13 -15.24
N PHE A 261 -44.74 8.66 -15.11
CA PHE A 261 -45.19 7.83 -14.00
C PHE A 261 -46.50 7.12 -14.35
N GLN A 262 -46.81 6.03 -13.64
CA GLN A 262 -48.16 5.48 -13.62
C GLN A 262 -48.99 6.25 -12.59
N ALA A 263 -50.26 6.51 -12.91
CA ALA A 263 -51.26 7.01 -11.99
C ALA A 263 -52.67 6.58 -12.44
N SER A 264 -53.65 6.71 -11.55
CA SER A 264 -55.07 6.45 -11.81
C SER A 264 -55.92 7.71 -11.71
N ASP A 265 -56.96 7.82 -12.54
CA ASP A 265 -58.05 8.79 -12.35
C ASP A 265 -59.35 8.07 -11.91
N THR A 266 -60.49 8.75 -11.99
CA THR A 266 -61.77 8.05 -12.10
C THR A 266 -62.49 8.47 -13.39
N PRO A 267 -62.81 7.51 -14.29
CA PRO A 267 -63.02 6.08 -14.02
C PRO A 267 -61.82 5.13 -14.27
N TYR A 268 -60.64 5.58 -14.70
CA TYR A 268 -59.58 4.69 -15.22
C TYR A 268 -58.47 4.42 -14.19
N ARG A 269 -58.19 3.14 -13.93
CA ARG A 269 -57.08 2.69 -13.08
C ARG A 269 -55.87 2.32 -13.93
N GLY A 270 -54.70 2.87 -13.59
CA GLY A 270 -53.43 2.55 -14.25
C GLY A 270 -53.29 3.15 -15.64
N GLU A 271 -52.67 4.32 -15.76
CA GLU A 271 -52.41 5.00 -17.03
C GLU A 271 -51.02 5.61 -17.07
N LEU A 272 -50.50 5.89 -18.27
CA LEU A 272 -49.24 6.61 -18.44
C LEU A 272 -49.47 8.12 -18.36
N TRP A 273 -48.97 8.75 -17.30
CA TRP A 273 -49.05 10.19 -17.05
C TRP A 273 -47.70 10.89 -17.26
N LYS A 274 -47.76 12.20 -17.55
CA LYS A 274 -46.62 13.09 -17.81
C LYS A 274 -46.77 14.38 -17.01
N SER A 275 -45.67 14.96 -16.53
CA SER A 275 -45.66 16.26 -15.83
C SER A 275 -44.41 17.09 -16.12
N ASP A 276 -44.59 18.36 -16.45
CA ASP A 276 -43.52 19.39 -16.43
C ASP A 276 -43.26 19.95 -15.02
N GLY A 277 -43.93 19.39 -14.01
CA GLY A 277 -43.92 19.86 -12.63
C GLY A 277 -44.88 21.01 -12.31
N THR A 278 -45.74 21.41 -13.25
CA THR A 278 -46.87 22.34 -13.05
C THR A 278 -48.21 21.58 -13.06
N GLU A 279 -49.25 22.18 -12.48
CA GLU A 279 -50.60 21.60 -12.49
C GLU A 279 -51.13 21.43 -13.93
N ALA A 280 -50.91 22.44 -14.78
CA ALA A 280 -51.41 22.48 -16.15
C ALA A 280 -50.67 21.53 -17.11
N GLY A 281 -49.36 21.34 -16.89
CA GLY A 281 -48.55 20.38 -17.63
C GLY A 281 -48.55 18.96 -17.05
N THR A 282 -49.22 18.73 -15.92
CA THR A 282 -49.50 17.37 -15.39
C THR A 282 -50.73 16.81 -16.07
N VAL A 283 -50.54 15.91 -17.03
CA VAL A 283 -51.59 15.38 -17.91
C VAL A 283 -51.44 13.88 -18.16
N LEU A 284 -52.56 13.21 -18.38
CA LEU A 284 -52.63 11.89 -18.99
C LEU A 284 -51.95 11.96 -20.36
N LEU A 285 -50.91 11.15 -20.57
CA LEU A 285 -50.27 11.00 -21.88
C LEU A 285 -51.01 9.95 -22.69
N MET A 286 -51.19 8.74 -22.14
CA MET A 286 -51.91 7.66 -22.84
C MET A 286 -52.62 6.73 -21.87
N ASN A 287 -53.92 6.55 -22.11
CA ASN A 287 -54.72 5.48 -21.52
C ASN A 287 -54.49 4.19 -22.32
N LEU A 288 -53.96 3.16 -21.66
CA LEU A 288 -53.68 1.84 -22.25
C LEU A 288 -54.79 0.81 -21.96
N ASN A 289 -55.78 1.18 -21.13
CA ASN A 289 -56.97 0.38 -20.78
C ASN A 289 -58.01 0.41 -21.90
N SER A 290 -57.68 -0.26 -23.00
CA SER A 290 -58.55 -0.42 -24.17
C SER A 290 -59.64 -1.50 -24.00
N GLY A 291 -59.90 -1.96 -22.77
CA GLY A 291 -60.89 -2.99 -22.46
C GLY A 291 -61.09 -3.18 -20.94
N PRO A 292 -61.82 -4.23 -20.51
CA PRO A 292 -62.12 -4.51 -19.09
C PRO A 292 -60.97 -5.25 -18.37
N VAL A 293 -59.74 -5.10 -18.85
CA VAL A 293 -58.53 -5.73 -18.31
C VAL A 293 -57.65 -4.62 -17.74
N TRP A 294 -57.15 -4.83 -16.52
CA TRP A 294 -56.32 -3.85 -15.81
C TRP A 294 -54.90 -3.86 -16.39
N ASN A 295 -54.50 -2.77 -17.04
CA ASN A 295 -53.19 -2.62 -17.67
C ASN A 295 -52.40 -1.51 -16.97
N ASP A 296 -51.73 -1.83 -15.86
CA ASP A 296 -50.82 -0.91 -15.16
C ASP A 296 -49.44 -0.87 -15.86
N PRO A 297 -49.08 0.20 -16.61
CA PRO A 297 -47.72 0.33 -17.14
C PRO A 297 -46.72 0.58 -16.00
N ASN A 298 -45.56 -0.08 -16.02
CA ASN A 298 -44.57 0.03 -14.95
C ASN A 298 -43.15 -0.35 -15.44
N ASP A 299 -42.18 -0.34 -14.52
CA ASP A 299 -40.75 -0.54 -14.79
C ASP A 299 -40.16 0.59 -15.68
N PHE A 300 -40.64 1.83 -15.47
CA PHE A 300 -40.32 2.98 -16.32
C PHE A 300 -38.83 3.33 -16.32
N THR A 301 -38.19 3.18 -17.48
CA THR A 301 -36.76 3.46 -17.70
C THR A 301 -36.55 4.41 -18.86
N ALA A 302 -35.96 5.56 -18.60
CA ALA A 302 -35.57 6.53 -19.63
C ALA A 302 -34.17 6.21 -20.15
N VAL A 303 -34.04 6.04 -21.47
CA VAL A 303 -32.79 5.80 -22.20
C VAL A 303 -32.62 6.95 -23.19
N GLY A 304 -31.88 7.99 -22.79
CA GLY A 304 -31.82 9.26 -23.53
C GLY A 304 -33.21 9.91 -23.66
N ASP A 305 -33.61 10.22 -24.89
CA ASP A 305 -34.92 10.81 -25.22
C ASP A 305 -36.01 9.76 -25.53
N THR A 306 -35.89 8.54 -24.99
CA THR A 306 -36.93 7.50 -25.11
C THR A 306 -37.23 6.84 -23.77
N LEU A 307 -38.49 6.87 -23.38
CA LEU A 307 -39.06 6.19 -22.22
C LEU A 307 -39.41 4.77 -22.64
N TYR A 308 -38.91 3.77 -21.90
CA TYR A 308 -39.31 2.37 -22.02
C TYR A 308 -40.09 1.95 -20.78
N PHE A 309 -41.02 1.02 -20.96
CA PHE A 309 -41.85 0.44 -19.90
C PHE A 309 -42.44 -0.88 -20.38
N ARG A 310 -42.92 -1.72 -19.45
CA ARG A 310 -43.77 -2.86 -19.82
C ARG A 310 -45.24 -2.49 -19.75
N ALA A 311 -46.04 -2.99 -20.69
CA ALA A 311 -47.50 -2.85 -20.64
C ALA A 311 -48.19 -3.96 -21.44
N SER A 312 -49.42 -4.28 -21.04
CA SER A 312 -50.36 -5.16 -21.74
C SER A 312 -51.47 -4.35 -22.41
N THR A 313 -52.21 -4.98 -23.32
CA THR A 313 -53.44 -4.40 -23.91
C THR A 313 -54.58 -5.43 -23.88
N HIS A 314 -55.76 -5.07 -24.37
CA HIS A 314 -56.83 -6.06 -24.57
C HIS A 314 -56.57 -7.01 -25.77
N MET A 315 -55.48 -6.81 -26.52
CA MET A 315 -55.10 -7.57 -27.70
C MET A 315 -53.72 -8.24 -27.61
N SER A 316 -52.86 -7.83 -26.67
CA SER A 316 -51.49 -8.34 -26.46
C SER A 316 -51.18 -8.52 -24.97
N GLY A 317 -50.37 -9.53 -24.64
CA GLY A 317 -49.85 -9.76 -23.29
C GLY A 317 -48.89 -8.66 -22.82
N THR A 318 -48.21 -8.89 -21.70
CA THR A 318 -47.15 -7.98 -21.21
C THR A 318 -46.00 -7.95 -22.21
N GLU A 319 -45.83 -6.82 -22.88
CA GLU A 319 -44.81 -6.61 -23.92
C GLU A 319 -43.99 -5.34 -23.63
N LEU A 320 -42.91 -5.12 -24.38
CA LEU A 320 -42.06 -3.94 -24.24
C LEU A 320 -42.65 -2.78 -25.04
N TRP A 321 -42.88 -1.65 -24.37
CA TRP A 321 -43.37 -0.40 -24.96
C TRP A 321 -42.33 0.71 -24.87
N LYS A 322 -42.46 1.70 -25.76
CA LYS A 322 -41.66 2.93 -25.74
C LYS A 322 -42.51 4.18 -25.95
N SER A 323 -41.96 5.35 -25.63
CA SER A 323 -42.53 6.67 -25.93
C SER A 323 -41.44 7.75 -25.98
N ASP A 324 -41.59 8.76 -26.83
CA ASP A 324 -40.84 10.05 -26.73
C ASP A 324 -41.57 11.08 -25.84
N GLY A 325 -42.67 10.67 -25.22
CA GLY A 325 -43.55 11.53 -24.45
C GLY A 325 -44.66 12.21 -25.26
N THR A 326 -44.99 11.67 -26.45
CA THR A 326 -46.19 12.00 -27.24
C THR A 326 -47.05 10.75 -27.45
N THR A 327 -48.35 10.93 -27.74
CA THR A 327 -49.27 9.81 -28.01
C THR A 327 -48.89 9.03 -29.26
N GLU A 328 -48.42 9.71 -30.31
CA GLU A 328 -48.11 9.09 -31.61
C GLU A 328 -46.88 8.18 -31.57
N SER A 329 -45.93 8.44 -30.65
CA SER A 329 -44.74 7.62 -30.42
C SER A 329 -44.94 6.52 -29.38
N THR A 330 -46.06 6.51 -28.65
CA THR A 330 -46.31 5.57 -27.55
C THR A 330 -46.80 4.24 -28.11
N VAL A 331 -45.86 3.32 -28.37
CA VAL A 331 -46.10 2.07 -29.11
C VAL A 331 -45.33 0.90 -28.52
N GLN A 332 -45.85 -0.32 -28.74
CA GLN A 332 -45.13 -1.56 -28.53
C GLN A 332 -43.88 -1.58 -29.44
N VAL A 333 -42.72 -1.97 -28.91
CA VAL A 333 -41.44 -1.95 -29.63
C VAL A 333 -41.34 -3.13 -30.61
N ARG A 334 -41.85 -4.28 -30.20
CA ARG A 334 -41.84 -5.56 -30.91
C ARG A 334 -42.85 -6.51 -30.23
N GLU A 335 -43.42 -7.46 -30.97
CA GLU A 335 -44.00 -8.68 -30.40
C GLU A 335 -42.86 -9.68 -30.17
N ILE A 336 -42.53 -9.96 -28.90
CA ILE A 336 -41.42 -10.85 -28.54
C ILE A 336 -41.92 -12.29 -28.44
N ASN A 337 -43.07 -12.54 -27.80
CA ASN A 337 -43.70 -13.85 -27.67
C ASN A 337 -44.96 -13.94 -28.57
N PRO A 338 -44.92 -14.67 -29.71
CA PRO A 338 -46.02 -14.65 -30.68
C PRO A 338 -47.38 -15.14 -30.18
N GLU A 339 -48.42 -14.89 -30.97
CA GLU A 339 -49.83 -15.23 -30.69
C GLU A 339 -50.43 -14.48 -29.48
N ASN A 340 -49.95 -13.25 -29.22
CA ASN A 340 -50.40 -12.38 -28.13
C ASN A 340 -50.10 -12.92 -26.71
N ASN A 341 -49.19 -13.89 -26.60
CA ASN A 341 -48.69 -14.38 -25.31
C ASN A 341 -47.79 -13.31 -24.67
N PRO A 342 -47.69 -13.22 -23.33
CA PRO A 342 -46.77 -12.28 -22.69
C PRO A 342 -45.32 -12.72 -22.86
N SER A 343 -44.41 -11.79 -23.21
CA SER A 343 -42.97 -11.98 -23.02
C SER A 343 -42.49 -11.60 -21.60
N ASP A 344 -43.34 -10.89 -20.85
CA ASP A 344 -43.11 -10.36 -19.49
C ASP A 344 -41.74 -9.68 -19.33
N PRO A 345 -41.49 -8.57 -20.07
CA PRO A 345 -40.23 -7.84 -19.98
C PRO A 345 -40.08 -7.16 -18.62
N ALA A 346 -38.96 -7.41 -17.94
CA ALA A 346 -38.71 -6.92 -16.58
C ALA A 346 -37.24 -6.52 -16.35
N HIS A 347 -37.01 -5.77 -15.28
CA HIS A 347 -35.71 -5.22 -14.89
C HIS A 347 -35.13 -4.27 -15.95
N LEU A 348 -35.97 -3.41 -16.51
CA LEU A 348 -35.58 -2.45 -17.54
C LEU A 348 -34.39 -1.59 -17.03
N THR A 349 -33.28 -1.61 -17.77
CA THR A 349 -32.01 -0.99 -17.35
C THR A 349 -31.32 -0.30 -18.51
N ASP A 350 -31.00 1.00 -18.37
CA ASP A 350 -30.11 1.68 -19.32
C ASP A 350 -28.65 1.28 -19.09
N VAL A 351 -27.97 0.81 -20.15
CA VAL A 351 -26.51 0.72 -20.21
C VAL A 351 -26.03 1.54 -21.40
N ARG A 352 -25.71 2.82 -21.12
CA ARG A 352 -25.09 3.78 -22.05
C ARG A 352 -25.89 4.06 -23.34
N GLY A 353 -27.21 4.18 -23.24
CA GLY A 353 -28.08 4.44 -24.40
C GLY A 353 -28.56 3.16 -25.10
N THR A 354 -28.52 2.02 -24.42
CA THR A 354 -29.11 0.75 -24.88
C THR A 354 -29.88 0.15 -23.72
N LEU A 355 -31.14 -0.20 -23.95
CA LEU A 355 -31.96 -0.86 -22.94
C LEU A 355 -31.54 -2.33 -22.82
N TYR A 356 -31.38 -2.83 -21.60
CA TYR A 356 -31.27 -4.24 -21.26
C TYR A 356 -32.41 -4.64 -20.34
N PHE A 357 -32.90 -5.87 -20.51
CA PHE A 357 -34.06 -6.38 -19.78
C PHE A 357 -34.13 -7.92 -19.85
N THR A 358 -34.96 -8.51 -19.02
CA THR A 358 -35.28 -9.94 -19.00
C THR A 358 -36.61 -10.16 -19.72
N ALA A 359 -36.68 -11.07 -20.69
CA ALA A 359 -37.93 -11.41 -21.42
C ALA A 359 -37.89 -12.81 -22.02
N SER A 360 -39.07 -13.33 -22.42
CA SER A 360 -39.25 -14.65 -23.04
C SER A 360 -39.89 -14.56 -24.43
N ASP A 361 -39.41 -15.35 -25.39
CA ASP A 361 -40.01 -15.53 -26.72
C ASP A 361 -40.90 -16.79 -26.83
N GLY A 362 -41.25 -17.38 -25.68
CA GLY A 362 -42.00 -18.64 -25.60
C GLY A 362 -41.20 -19.89 -25.99
N THR A 363 -39.95 -19.75 -26.45
CA THR A 363 -39.08 -20.85 -26.92
C THR A 363 -37.87 -21.06 -26.02
N HIS A 364 -37.25 -19.98 -25.56
CA HIS A 364 -36.00 -19.99 -24.77
C HIS A 364 -36.21 -19.65 -23.27
N GLY A 365 -37.47 -19.45 -22.85
CA GLY A 365 -37.79 -18.97 -21.49
C GLY A 365 -37.32 -17.53 -21.25
N HIS A 366 -37.28 -17.08 -20.00
CA HIS A 366 -36.82 -15.73 -19.67
C HIS A 366 -35.29 -15.66 -19.68
N GLU A 367 -34.76 -14.89 -20.62
CA GLU A 367 -33.34 -14.75 -20.95
C GLU A 367 -32.93 -13.27 -20.97
N LEU A 368 -31.66 -12.96 -21.25
CA LEU A 368 -31.20 -11.56 -21.36
C LEU A 368 -31.50 -10.99 -22.76
N TRP A 369 -32.28 -9.92 -22.80
CA TRP A 369 -32.62 -9.16 -24.02
C TRP A 369 -32.05 -7.74 -23.98
N LYS A 370 -31.97 -7.13 -25.16
CA LYS A 370 -31.67 -5.70 -25.32
C LYS A 370 -32.53 -5.06 -26.41
N SER A 371 -32.61 -3.73 -26.39
CA SER A 371 -33.30 -2.91 -27.41
C SER A 371 -32.61 -1.56 -27.65
N ASP A 372 -32.65 -1.12 -28.91
CA ASP A 372 -32.36 0.26 -29.34
C ASP A 372 -33.65 1.07 -29.64
N GLY A 373 -34.82 0.50 -29.33
CA GLY A 373 -36.12 1.07 -29.63
C GLY A 373 -36.67 0.73 -31.01
N THR A 374 -35.98 -0.10 -31.79
CA THR A 374 -36.48 -0.64 -33.05
C THR A 374 -36.81 -2.13 -32.91
N GLU A 375 -37.75 -2.62 -33.73
CA GLU A 375 -38.09 -4.05 -33.79
C GLU A 375 -36.84 -4.91 -34.12
N ALA A 376 -35.99 -4.42 -35.02
CA ALA A 376 -34.79 -5.11 -35.50
C ALA A 376 -33.63 -5.13 -34.49
N GLY A 377 -33.47 -4.05 -33.69
CA GLY A 377 -32.50 -3.99 -32.61
C GLY A 377 -32.97 -4.60 -31.29
N THR A 378 -34.26 -4.96 -31.19
CA THR A 378 -34.84 -5.67 -30.04
C THR A 378 -34.62 -7.17 -30.19
N MET A 379 -33.64 -7.72 -29.45
CA MET A 379 -33.22 -9.12 -29.57
C MET A 379 -32.59 -9.67 -28.29
N MET A 380 -32.67 -11.00 -28.13
CA MET A 380 -31.93 -11.76 -27.13
C MET A 380 -30.41 -11.55 -27.32
N VAL A 381 -29.71 -11.31 -26.21
CA VAL A 381 -28.25 -11.07 -26.19
C VAL A 381 -27.50 -12.40 -26.18
N SER A 382 -27.98 -13.36 -25.39
CA SER A 382 -27.56 -14.75 -25.38
C SER A 382 -28.72 -15.59 -24.84
N ASP A 383 -28.87 -16.81 -25.37
CA ASP A 383 -29.48 -17.92 -24.66
C ASP A 383 -28.44 -18.40 -23.63
N ILE A 384 -28.68 -18.17 -22.34
CA ILE A 384 -27.79 -18.46 -21.22
C ILE A 384 -28.12 -19.84 -20.63
N PHE A 385 -29.39 -20.27 -20.65
CA PHE A 385 -29.82 -21.63 -20.29
C PHE A 385 -30.41 -22.37 -21.51
N PRO A 386 -29.56 -23.02 -22.34
CA PRO A 386 -29.91 -23.56 -23.66
C PRO A 386 -31.24 -24.31 -23.79
N GLY A 387 -32.09 -23.80 -24.68
CA GLY A 387 -33.40 -24.38 -25.01
C GLY A 387 -34.52 -23.84 -24.12
N PRO A 388 -35.58 -24.61 -23.80
CA PRO A 388 -36.72 -24.14 -23.00
C PRO A 388 -36.40 -24.09 -21.50
N GLY A 389 -35.15 -23.75 -21.15
CA GLY A 389 -34.74 -23.42 -19.80
C GLY A 389 -35.22 -22.02 -19.43
N SER A 390 -34.59 -21.41 -18.44
CA SER A 390 -34.67 -19.97 -18.21
C SER A 390 -33.57 -19.58 -17.26
N SER A 391 -32.66 -18.72 -17.72
CA SER A 391 -31.62 -18.15 -16.90
C SER A 391 -32.15 -17.15 -15.88
N ALA A 392 -33.34 -16.60 -16.17
CA ALA A 392 -34.07 -15.59 -15.41
C ALA A 392 -33.15 -14.49 -14.86
N PRO A 393 -32.58 -13.62 -15.73
CA PRO A 393 -31.70 -12.55 -15.30
C PRO A 393 -32.42 -11.59 -14.34
N THR A 394 -31.76 -11.27 -13.23
CA THR A 394 -32.29 -10.38 -12.19
C THR A 394 -31.20 -9.42 -11.70
N ALA A 395 -31.60 -8.38 -10.95
CA ALA A 395 -30.69 -7.37 -10.38
C ALA A 395 -29.77 -6.68 -11.42
N LEU A 396 -30.26 -6.49 -12.65
CA LEU A 396 -29.56 -5.83 -13.74
C LEU A 396 -29.02 -4.46 -13.28
N THR A 397 -27.71 -4.25 -13.47
CA THR A 397 -26.97 -3.11 -12.92
C THR A 397 -25.92 -2.64 -13.91
N GLU A 398 -25.95 -1.36 -14.28
CA GLU A 398 -24.84 -0.71 -15.00
C GLU A 398 -23.63 -0.58 -14.08
N ALA A 399 -22.46 -0.99 -14.57
CA ALA A 399 -21.19 -0.69 -13.93
C ALA A 399 -20.10 -0.40 -14.97
N GLY A 400 -19.86 0.88 -15.25
CA GLY A 400 -18.74 1.30 -16.09
C GLY A 400 -18.88 0.93 -17.57
N GLY A 401 -20.11 0.71 -18.04
CA GLY A 401 -20.46 0.32 -19.41
C GLY A 401 -20.62 -1.16 -19.66
N ILE A 402 -20.53 -1.98 -18.60
CA ILE A 402 -20.83 -3.40 -18.63
C ILE A 402 -22.08 -3.62 -17.78
N LEU A 403 -23.01 -4.44 -18.28
CA LEU A 403 -24.15 -4.90 -17.49
C LEU A 403 -23.68 -6.00 -16.55
N TYR A 404 -24.00 -5.91 -15.27
CA TYR A 404 -23.87 -7.01 -14.32
C TYR A 404 -25.25 -7.42 -13.82
N PHE A 405 -25.46 -8.72 -13.65
CA PHE A 405 -26.77 -9.30 -13.34
C PHE A 405 -26.61 -10.71 -12.74
N THR A 406 -27.71 -11.26 -12.23
CA THR A 406 -27.78 -12.59 -11.63
C THR A 406 -28.58 -13.53 -12.51
N ALA A 407 -27.98 -14.64 -12.97
CA ALA A 407 -28.59 -15.58 -13.90
C ALA A 407 -28.05 -17.01 -13.73
N SER A 408 -28.76 -17.99 -14.29
CA SER A 408 -28.41 -19.42 -14.26
C SER A 408 -28.19 -19.98 -15.67
N ASP A 409 -27.18 -20.83 -15.86
CA ASP A 409 -27.00 -21.60 -17.10
C ASP A 409 -27.61 -23.01 -17.05
N GLY A 410 -28.37 -23.30 -15.99
CA GLY A 410 -28.91 -24.63 -15.71
C GLY A 410 -27.90 -25.63 -15.14
N MET A 411 -26.62 -25.26 -15.02
CA MET A 411 -25.55 -26.11 -14.46
C MET A 411 -25.05 -25.60 -13.11
N HIS A 412 -24.84 -24.29 -12.98
CA HIS A 412 -24.24 -23.65 -11.80
C HIS A 412 -25.26 -22.93 -10.88
N GLY A 413 -26.53 -22.92 -11.26
CA GLY A 413 -27.57 -22.13 -10.57
C GLY A 413 -27.38 -20.62 -10.77
N HIS A 414 -28.09 -19.80 -9.99
CA HIS A 414 -28.03 -18.34 -10.10
C HIS A 414 -26.71 -17.78 -9.58
N GLU A 415 -25.83 -17.37 -10.49
CA GLU A 415 -24.50 -16.81 -10.20
C GLU A 415 -24.38 -15.36 -10.69
N LEU A 416 -23.22 -14.73 -10.45
CA LEU A 416 -22.93 -13.38 -10.97
C LEU A 416 -22.48 -13.47 -12.43
N TRP A 417 -23.21 -12.78 -13.32
CA TRP A 417 -22.91 -12.67 -14.74
C TRP A 417 -22.59 -11.22 -15.14
N LYS A 418 -21.95 -11.08 -16.30
CA LYS A 418 -21.73 -9.80 -16.98
C LYS A 418 -22.04 -9.91 -18.47
N SER A 419 -22.36 -8.78 -19.11
CA SER A 419 -22.49 -8.68 -20.57
C SER A 419 -21.96 -7.35 -21.09
N ASP A 420 -21.27 -7.40 -22.24
CA ASP A 420 -20.90 -6.23 -23.06
C ASP A 420 -21.94 -5.91 -24.15
N GLY A 421 -23.08 -6.61 -24.14
CA GLY A 421 -24.10 -6.53 -25.18
C GLY A 421 -23.94 -7.52 -26.33
N THR A 422 -22.99 -8.44 -26.26
CA THR A 422 -22.80 -9.53 -27.24
C THR A 422 -22.91 -10.90 -26.56
N ALA A 423 -23.30 -11.93 -27.31
CA ALA A 423 -23.29 -13.31 -26.79
C ALA A 423 -21.90 -13.73 -26.31
N GLY A 424 -20.84 -13.39 -27.05
CA GLY A 424 -19.46 -13.77 -26.71
C GLY A 424 -18.88 -13.04 -25.48
N GLY A 425 -19.41 -11.86 -25.14
CA GLY A 425 -19.09 -11.13 -23.92
C GLY A 425 -20.09 -11.33 -22.78
N THR A 426 -21.15 -12.13 -23.00
CA THR A 426 -22.12 -12.52 -21.97
C THR A 426 -21.61 -13.76 -21.26
N VAL A 427 -20.98 -13.57 -20.10
CA VAL A 427 -20.26 -14.63 -19.38
C VAL A 427 -20.42 -14.52 -17.88
N MET A 428 -20.36 -15.66 -17.20
CA MET A 428 -20.26 -15.72 -15.75
C MET A 428 -18.97 -15.02 -15.27
N VAL A 429 -19.06 -14.29 -14.16
CA VAL A 429 -17.93 -13.56 -13.56
C VAL A 429 -17.09 -14.47 -12.68
N SER A 430 -17.78 -15.28 -11.87
CA SER A 430 -17.25 -16.42 -11.11
C SER A 430 -18.43 -17.29 -10.74
N ASP A 431 -18.23 -18.61 -10.71
CA ASP A 431 -18.98 -19.49 -9.83
C ASP A 431 -18.57 -19.13 -8.38
N LEU A 432 -19.53 -18.94 -7.49
CA LEU A 432 -19.31 -18.65 -6.07
C LEU A 432 -19.81 -19.78 -5.15
N ALA A 433 -20.41 -20.84 -5.68
CA ALA A 433 -21.00 -21.94 -4.93
C ALA A 433 -20.98 -23.26 -5.74
N GLU A 434 -19.92 -24.06 -5.54
CA GLU A 434 -19.59 -25.21 -6.39
C GLU A 434 -20.76 -26.19 -6.65
N GLY A 435 -21.11 -26.37 -7.92
CA GLY A 435 -22.11 -27.35 -8.36
C GLY A 435 -23.46 -26.71 -8.71
N THR A 436 -24.57 -27.40 -8.47
CA THR A 436 -25.90 -26.94 -8.90
C THR A 436 -26.59 -25.97 -7.92
N GLY A 437 -25.86 -25.44 -6.94
CA GLY A 437 -26.40 -24.62 -5.84
C GLY A 437 -26.02 -23.16 -6.00
N GLY A 438 -26.83 -22.36 -6.70
CA GLY A 438 -26.47 -20.98 -7.03
C GLY A 438 -26.41 -20.02 -5.83
N SER A 439 -25.36 -19.19 -5.79
CA SER A 439 -25.08 -18.20 -4.75
C SER A 439 -26.11 -17.07 -4.68
N THR A 440 -26.93 -16.92 -5.71
CA THR A 440 -28.03 -15.96 -5.85
C THR A 440 -27.64 -14.51 -5.50
N PRO A 441 -26.70 -13.88 -6.25
CA PRO A 441 -26.29 -12.51 -5.98
C PRO A 441 -27.47 -11.52 -6.06
N ALA A 442 -27.53 -10.59 -5.11
CA ALA A 442 -28.62 -9.62 -4.96
C ALA A 442 -28.10 -8.28 -4.46
N ASN A 443 -28.93 -7.23 -4.57
CA ASN A 443 -28.59 -5.86 -4.16
C ASN A 443 -27.29 -5.34 -4.80
N LEU A 444 -27.08 -5.67 -6.08
CA LEU A 444 -25.92 -5.22 -6.86
C LEU A 444 -25.85 -3.67 -6.84
N LYS A 445 -24.69 -3.13 -6.44
CA LYS A 445 -24.44 -1.70 -6.40
C LYS A 445 -23.01 -1.36 -6.81
N TRP A 446 -22.89 -0.63 -7.92
CA TRP A 446 -21.61 -0.10 -8.36
C TRP A 446 -21.24 1.19 -7.61
N VAL A 447 -19.98 1.27 -7.15
CA VAL A 447 -19.38 2.41 -6.46
C VAL A 447 -17.90 2.53 -6.86
N GLY A 448 -17.54 3.61 -7.55
CA GLY A 448 -16.15 3.87 -7.98
C GLY A 448 -15.68 2.88 -9.06
N THR A 449 -14.94 1.84 -8.66
CA THR A 449 -14.56 0.72 -9.54
C THR A 449 -15.14 -0.62 -9.06
N ARG A 450 -15.97 -0.64 -8.02
CA ARG A 450 -16.35 -1.88 -7.33
C ARG A 450 -17.85 -2.12 -7.39
N LEU A 451 -18.22 -3.35 -7.73
CA LEU A 451 -19.57 -3.87 -7.60
C LEU A 451 -19.68 -4.56 -6.23
N TYR A 452 -20.58 -4.04 -5.39
CA TYR A 452 -20.95 -4.62 -4.10
C TYR A 452 -22.24 -5.41 -4.27
N PHE A 453 -22.36 -6.59 -3.66
CA PHE A 453 -23.56 -7.42 -3.73
C PHE A 453 -23.64 -8.38 -2.54
N VAL A 454 -24.84 -8.86 -2.21
CA VAL A 454 -25.03 -9.93 -1.24
C VAL A 454 -25.15 -11.25 -2.00
N ALA A 455 -24.40 -12.27 -1.62
CA ALA A 455 -24.52 -13.63 -2.17
C ALA A 455 -24.37 -14.68 -1.04
N THR A 456 -24.81 -15.90 -1.30
CA THR A 456 -24.86 -17.02 -0.34
C THR A 456 -23.89 -18.12 -0.76
N THR A 457 -23.21 -18.77 0.18
CA THR A 457 -22.48 -20.03 -0.11
C THR A 457 -22.84 -21.07 0.95
N GLU A 458 -22.67 -22.37 0.65
CA GLU A 458 -22.99 -23.47 1.57
C GLU A 458 -22.26 -23.33 2.92
N ASP A 459 -21.00 -22.91 2.90
CA ASP A 459 -20.16 -22.73 4.10
C ASP A 459 -20.51 -21.47 4.92
N THR A 460 -21.11 -20.44 4.30
CA THR A 460 -21.11 -19.07 4.87
C THR A 460 -22.47 -18.45 5.13
N GLY A 461 -23.53 -18.94 4.47
CA GLY A 461 -24.79 -18.19 4.35
C GLY A 461 -24.61 -16.89 3.56
N ALA A 462 -25.61 -16.00 3.62
CA ALA A 462 -25.60 -14.73 2.90
C ALA A 462 -24.57 -13.73 3.46
N GLN A 463 -23.64 -13.27 2.63
CA GLN A 463 -22.56 -12.34 2.97
C GLN A 463 -22.41 -11.23 1.92
N LEU A 464 -21.75 -10.13 2.29
CA LEU A 464 -21.42 -9.02 1.38
C LEU A 464 -20.12 -9.30 0.62
N PHE A 465 -20.24 -9.45 -0.70
CA PHE A 465 -19.14 -9.63 -1.64
C PHE A 465 -18.78 -8.30 -2.33
N VAL A 466 -17.55 -8.24 -2.87
CA VAL A 466 -17.03 -7.09 -3.60
C VAL A 466 -16.22 -7.58 -4.80
N TYR A 467 -16.57 -7.11 -6.00
CA TYR A 467 -15.89 -7.43 -7.26
C TYR A 467 -15.33 -6.15 -7.91
N ASP A 468 -14.07 -6.17 -8.37
CA ASP A 468 -13.43 -4.98 -8.96
C ASP A 468 -13.64 -4.92 -10.48
N THR A 469 -14.66 -4.15 -10.88
CA THR A 469 -15.09 -3.96 -12.27
C THR A 469 -14.03 -3.29 -13.16
N ALA A 470 -13.07 -2.56 -12.58
CA ALA A 470 -11.94 -2.02 -13.35
C ALA A 470 -11.01 -3.13 -13.89
N GLY A 471 -11.09 -4.35 -13.36
CA GLY A 471 -10.34 -5.50 -13.90
C GLY A 471 -8.82 -5.34 -13.87
N LEU A 472 -8.30 -4.43 -13.04
CA LEU A 472 -6.88 -4.20 -12.83
C LEU A 472 -6.23 -5.37 -12.05
N PRO A 473 -4.91 -5.59 -12.19
CA PRO A 473 -4.20 -6.55 -11.37
C PRO A 473 -4.23 -6.18 -9.88
N THR A 474 -4.02 -7.16 -8.99
CA THR A 474 -3.77 -6.91 -7.56
C THR A 474 -2.31 -7.22 -7.24
N VAL A 475 -1.59 -6.25 -6.66
CA VAL A 475 -0.16 -6.35 -6.39
C VAL A 475 0.14 -6.06 -4.93
N ARG A 476 0.88 -6.96 -4.27
CA ARG A 476 1.48 -6.73 -2.95
C ARG A 476 2.97 -6.41 -3.12
N GLY A 477 3.47 -5.47 -2.33
CA GLY A 477 4.89 -5.13 -2.27
C GLY A 477 5.54 -5.97 -1.18
N GLN A 478 6.69 -6.58 -1.48
CA GLN A 478 7.49 -7.28 -0.47
C GLN A 478 8.49 -6.31 0.17
N GLN A 479 9.02 -6.68 1.34
CA GLN A 479 10.16 -5.96 1.93
C GLN A 479 11.39 -6.11 1.02
N VAL A 480 12.20 -5.05 0.91
CA VAL A 480 13.47 -5.10 0.17
C VAL A 480 14.39 -6.14 0.83
N LEU A 481 14.75 -7.18 0.07
CA LEU A 481 15.37 -8.41 0.60
C LEU A 481 16.85 -8.24 0.94
N SER A 482 17.56 -7.42 0.16
CA SER A 482 18.91 -6.97 0.47
C SER A 482 19.16 -5.57 -0.08
N ILE A 483 19.99 -4.80 0.61
CA ILE A 483 20.37 -3.43 0.24
C ILE A 483 21.86 -3.25 0.55
N THR A 484 22.58 -2.62 -0.37
CA THR A 484 23.98 -2.20 -0.22
C THR A 484 24.07 -0.67 -0.34
N SER A 485 25.25 -0.12 -0.60
CA SER A 485 25.42 1.29 -0.94
C SER A 485 24.94 1.63 -2.36
N THR A 486 25.00 0.70 -3.32
CA THR A 486 24.70 0.97 -4.74
C THR A 486 23.73 -0.02 -5.39
N SER A 487 23.38 -1.11 -4.70
CA SER A 487 22.51 -2.18 -5.23
C SER A 487 21.45 -2.61 -4.23
N GLY A 488 20.39 -3.25 -4.72
CA GLY A 488 19.36 -3.85 -3.87
C GLY A 488 18.50 -4.86 -4.62
N ILE A 489 17.85 -5.76 -3.89
CA ILE A 489 16.91 -6.77 -4.41
C ILE A 489 15.50 -6.46 -3.90
N PHE A 490 14.59 -6.23 -4.83
CA PHE A 490 13.24 -5.73 -4.62
C PHE A 490 12.22 -6.78 -5.01
N GLY A 491 11.29 -7.11 -4.11
CA GLY A 491 10.25 -8.11 -4.35
C GLY A 491 8.85 -7.53 -4.53
N GLY A 492 8.02 -8.23 -5.29
CA GLY A 492 6.58 -8.00 -5.41
C GLY A 492 5.83 -9.31 -5.62
N GLU A 493 4.51 -9.27 -5.50
CA GLU A 493 3.63 -10.42 -5.68
C GLU A 493 2.37 -10.00 -6.42
N VAL A 494 2.06 -10.65 -7.54
CA VAL A 494 0.79 -10.46 -8.27
C VAL A 494 -0.22 -11.47 -7.72
N THR A 495 -1.14 -11.02 -6.88
CA THR A 495 -2.14 -11.87 -6.21
C THR A 495 -3.46 -11.99 -6.97
N SER A 496 -3.67 -11.16 -7.99
CA SER A 496 -4.72 -11.34 -9.00
C SER A 496 -4.25 -10.74 -10.32
N ILE A 497 -4.64 -11.33 -11.45
CA ILE A 497 -4.42 -10.74 -12.78
C ILE A 497 -5.48 -9.68 -13.11
N GLY A 498 -6.52 -9.53 -12.29
CA GLY A 498 -7.72 -8.79 -12.65
C GLY A 498 -8.53 -9.57 -13.70
N ASN A 499 -9.06 -8.86 -14.70
CA ASN A 499 -9.91 -9.45 -15.75
C ASN A 499 -9.14 -9.79 -17.05
N SER A 500 -7.80 -9.71 -17.06
CA SER A 500 -7.00 -9.87 -18.28
C SER A 500 -5.54 -10.23 -17.97
N GLU A 501 -4.82 -10.82 -18.93
CA GLU A 501 -3.42 -11.24 -18.76
C GLU A 501 -2.46 -10.09 -18.42
N ILE A 502 -1.45 -10.39 -17.59
CA ILE A 502 -0.41 -9.44 -17.20
C ILE A 502 0.57 -9.21 -18.35
N THR A 503 0.55 -8.00 -18.91
CA THR A 503 1.44 -7.57 -20.00
C THR A 503 2.82 -7.15 -19.49
N ALA A 504 2.91 -6.61 -18.27
CA ALA A 504 4.18 -6.24 -17.62
C ALA A 504 4.05 -6.25 -16.08
N ARG A 505 5.12 -6.60 -15.37
CA ARG A 505 5.19 -6.50 -13.89
C ARG A 505 6.61 -6.17 -13.41
N GLY A 506 6.73 -5.46 -12.29
CA GLY A 506 8.03 -5.07 -11.75
C GLY A 506 7.99 -4.11 -10.57
N ILE A 507 9.06 -3.32 -10.44
CA ILE A 507 9.28 -2.36 -9.34
C ILE A 507 9.55 -0.98 -9.92
N VAL A 508 8.95 0.05 -9.32
CA VAL A 508 9.17 1.45 -9.70
C VAL A 508 9.63 2.24 -8.47
N PHE A 509 10.69 3.03 -8.60
CA PHE A 509 11.33 3.71 -7.46
C PHE A 509 12.01 5.03 -7.83
N SER A 510 12.14 5.92 -6.85
CA SER A 510 12.80 7.22 -6.98
C SER A 510 13.45 7.62 -5.64
N PRO A 511 14.52 8.44 -5.62
CA PRO A 511 14.88 9.19 -4.42
C PRO A 511 13.63 9.91 -3.86
N ALA A 512 13.38 9.76 -2.56
CA ALA A 512 12.12 10.16 -1.94
C ALA A 512 11.93 11.69 -1.86
N ASP A 513 13.03 12.45 -1.99
CA ASP A 513 13.10 13.90 -2.12
C ASP A 513 12.82 14.41 -3.54
N ILE A 514 13.00 13.55 -4.57
CA ILE A 514 12.68 13.84 -5.98
C ILE A 514 11.24 13.42 -6.33
N ASN A 515 10.83 12.21 -5.94
CA ASN A 515 9.47 11.72 -6.10
C ASN A 515 9.12 10.79 -4.93
N ALA A 516 8.25 11.29 -4.05
CA ALA A 516 7.77 10.60 -2.87
C ALA A 516 6.72 9.50 -3.17
N ASP A 517 6.17 9.43 -4.38
CA ASP A 517 5.10 8.51 -4.75
C ASP A 517 5.24 7.97 -6.21
N PRO A 518 6.28 7.16 -6.48
CA PRO A 518 6.62 6.72 -7.83
C PRO A 518 5.55 5.83 -8.47
N ARG A 519 5.21 6.16 -9.72
CA ARG A 519 4.32 5.42 -10.65
C ARG A 519 4.91 5.54 -12.04
N LEU A 520 4.63 4.62 -12.96
CA LEU A 520 5.20 4.64 -14.31
C LEU A 520 4.80 5.93 -15.07
N GLY A 521 5.79 6.64 -15.62
CA GLY A 521 5.60 7.73 -16.58
C GLY A 521 5.94 9.13 -16.05
N GLY A 522 6.68 9.24 -14.95
CA GLY A 522 7.14 10.50 -14.37
C GLY A 522 8.67 10.56 -14.23
N ASN A 523 9.12 11.08 -13.08
CA ASN A 523 10.53 11.20 -12.72
C ASN A 523 10.96 10.02 -11.82
N GLU A 524 11.03 8.81 -12.37
CA GLU A 524 11.38 7.60 -11.62
C GLU A 524 12.13 6.56 -12.46
N VAL A 525 12.68 5.55 -11.80
CA VAL A 525 13.30 4.39 -12.45
C VAL A 525 12.34 3.21 -12.36
N ALA A 526 11.98 2.65 -13.51
CA ALA A 526 11.20 1.43 -13.62
C ALA A 526 12.12 0.23 -13.95
N LEU A 527 12.00 -0.83 -13.17
CA LEU A 527 12.53 -2.16 -13.48
C LEU A 527 11.35 -3.09 -13.75
N GLY A 528 11.47 -3.98 -14.72
CA GLY A 528 10.35 -4.80 -15.18
C GLY A 528 10.77 -6.13 -15.76
N THR A 529 9.82 -7.07 -15.73
CA THR A 529 9.83 -8.29 -16.52
C THR A 529 8.80 -8.19 -17.64
N SER A 530 9.06 -8.88 -18.75
CA SER A 530 8.03 -9.22 -19.74
C SER A 530 6.90 -10.02 -19.09
N ALA A 531 5.74 -10.09 -19.77
CA ALA A 531 4.53 -10.78 -19.36
C ALA A 531 4.75 -12.07 -18.54
N GLY A 532 4.01 -12.20 -17.44
CA GLY A 532 4.16 -13.31 -16.48
C GLY A 532 3.00 -13.39 -15.51
N SER A 533 2.66 -14.61 -15.10
CA SER A 533 1.46 -14.99 -14.34
C SER A 533 1.40 -14.44 -12.89
N LEU A 534 0.41 -14.91 -12.14
CA LEU A 534 0.32 -14.79 -10.69
C LEU A 534 1.61 -15.21 -9.96
N GLY A 535 1.74 -14.77 -8.72
CA GLY A 535 2.82 -15.13 -7.80
C GLY A 535 3.91 -14.06 -7.66
N THR A 536 4.99 -14.44 -7.00
CA THR A 536 6.10 -13.54 -6.66
C THR A 536 7.01 -13.22 -7.85
N PHE A 537 7.74 -12.12 -7.72
CA PHE A 537 8.87 -11.74 -8.56
C PHE A 537 9.91 -10.98 -7.74
N GLU A 538 11.18 -11.10 -8.12
CA GLU A 538 12.31 -10.38 -7.53
C GLU A 538 13.13 -9.71 -8.64
N LEU A 539 13.58 -8.48 -8.40
CA LEU A 539 14.37 -7.69 -9.34
C LEU A 539 15.56 -7.04 -8.62
N GLN A 540 16.75 -7.12 -9.22
CA GLN A 540 17.95 -6.47 -8.71
C GLN A 540 18.23 -5.15 -9.44
N ASN A 541 18.56 -4.09 -8.71
CA ASN A 541 19.21 -2.90 -9.26
C ASN A 541 20.70 -2.87 -8.86
N GLY A 542 21.56 -2.35 -9.74
CA GLY A 542 22.97 -2.03 -9.45
C GLY A 542 23.32 -0.54 -9.50
N ASN A 543 22.35 0.34 -9.80
CA ASN A 543 22.54 1.77 -10.03
C ASN A 543 21.76 2.64 -9.03
N LEU A 544 21.98 2.42 -7.72
CA LEU A 544 21.47 3.29 -6.65
C LEU A 544 22.55 4.28 -6.19
N THR A 545 22.14 5.44 -5.69
CA THR A 545 23.03 6.42 -5.06
C THR A 545 23.14 6.11 -3.57
N ALA A 546 24.37 6.06 -3.05
CA ALA A 546 24.63 5.67 -1.67
C ALA A 546 24.18 6.74 -0.65
N GLY A 547 23.84 6.31 0.57
CA GLY A 547 23.28 7.18 1.62
C GLY A 547 21.97 7.89 1.23
N THR A 548 21.31 7.45 0.16
CA THR A 548 20.05 8.02 -0.36
C THR A 548 18.86 7.18 0.09
N VAL A 549 17.77 7.85 0.44
CA VAL A 549 16.48 7.22 0.77
C VAL A 549 15.59 7.23 -0.45
N TYR A 550 15.04 6.07 -0.77
CA TYR A 550 14.20 5.83 -1.94
C TYR A 550 12.77 5.50 -1.53
N ALA A 551 11.80 6.06 -2.24
CA ALA A 551 10.42 5.60 -2.28
C ALA A 551 10.29 4.51 -3.35
N TYR A 552 9.43 3.51 -3.14
CA TYR A 552 9.16 2.47 -4.15
C TYR A 552 7.73 1.92 -4.10
N ARG A 553 7.28 1.35 -5.22
CA ARG A 553 6.10 0.50 -5.34
C ARG A 553 6.41 -0.70 -6.23
N ALA A 554 5.80 -1.84 -5.95
CA ALA A 554 5.65 -2.90 -6.94
C ALA A 554 4.48 -2.56 -7.88
N TYR A 555 4.52 -2.99 -9.13
CA TYR A 555 3.46 -2.76 -10.12
C TYR A 555 3.19 -4.00 -10.98
N ALA A 556 1.98 -4.06 -11.54
CA ALA A 556 1.61 -4.97 -12.61
C ALA A 556 0.58 -4.31 -13.52
N THR A 557 0.66 -4.62 -14.81
CA THR A 557 -0.14 -4.03 -15.88
C THR A 557 -0.85 -5.13 -16.65
N ASN A 558 -2.12 -4.92 -16.97
CA ASN A 558 -2.85 -5.67 -17.99
C ASN A 558 -3.49 -4.68 -18.99
N VAL A 559 -4.37 -5.14 -19.89
CA VAL A 559 -5.01 -4.26 -20.89
C VAL A 559 -5.88 -3.15 -20.27
N ASN A 560 -6.36 -3.35 -19.04
CA ASN A 560 -7.22 -2.39 -18.33
C ASN A 560 -6.42 -1.30 -17.58
N GLY A 561 -5.09 -1.47 -17.46
CA GLY A 561 -4.17 -0.48 -16.87
C GLY A 561 -3.16 -1.06 -15.89
N THR A 562 -2.49 -0.18 -15.14
CA THR A 562 -1.43 -0.53 -14.18
C THR A 562 -1.91 -0.35 -12.73
N ALA A 563 -1.82 -1.43 -11.95
CA ALA A 563 -1.99 -1.41 -10.51
C ALA A 563 -0.64 -1.35 -9.79
N TYR A 564 -0.66 -0.87 -8.54
CA TYR A 564 0.51 -0.67 -7.71
C TYR A 564 0.29 -1.20 -6.29
N SER A 565 1.36 -1.67 -5.64
CA SER A 565 1.36 -1.99 -4.21
C SER A 565 1.18 -0.73 -3.35
N ALA A 566 0.98 -0.95 -2.04
CA ALA A 566 1.25 0.07 -1.02
C ALA A 566 2.66 0.69 -1.20
N LEU A 567 2.80 1.94 -0.76
CA LEU A 567 4.05 2.69 -0.82
C LEU A 567 5.07 2.11 0.16
N GLY A 568 6.26 1.76 -0.33
CA GLY A 568 7.41 1.37 0.47
C GLY A 568 8.49 2.45 0.47
N ALA A 569 9.41 2.38 1.44
CA ALA A 569 10.61 3.21 1.45
C ALA A 569 11.81 2.42 2.00
N PHE A 570 13.02 2.74 1.55
CA PHE A 570 14.27 2.14 2.02
C PHE A 570 15.44 3.11 1.96
N ALA A 571 16.45 2.92 2.81
CA ALA A 571 17.73 3.61 2.70
C ALA A 571 18.78 2.70 2.07
N THR A 572 19.54 3.23 1.11
CA THR A 572 20.84 2.64 0.76
C THR A 572 21.82 2.82 1.92
N LEU A 573 22.79 1.92 2.03
CA LEU A 573 23.89 2.10 2.98
C LEU A 573 24.74 3.31 2.58
N SER A 574 25.36 3.98 3.55
CA SER A 574 26.30 5.07 3.28
C SER A 574 27.44 4.58 2.37
N GLY A 575 27.82 5.38 1.37
CA GLY A 575 28.87 5.03 0.40
C GLY A 575 30.30 5.04 0.97
N LEU A 576 30.44 5.22 2.28
CA LEU A 576 31.70 5.24 3.00
C LEU A 576 32.26 3.82 3.06
N THR A 577 33.54 3.65 2.72
CA THR A 577 34.29 2.46 3.12
C THR A 577 34.31 2.32 4.66
N PRO A 578 34.55 1.12 5.22
CA PRO A 578 34.69 0.96 6.67
C PRO A 578 35.70 1.94 7.29
N THR A 579 36.78 2.24 6.57
CA THR A 579 37.81 3.23 6.94
C THR A 579 37.27 4.66 6.98
N GLU A 580 36.46 5.08 6.02
CA GLU A 580 35.84 6.43 6.00
C GLU A 580 34.75 6.57 7.07
N TYR A 581 33.95 5.51 7.27
CA TYR A 581 32.94 5.42 8.33
C TYR A 581 33.56 5.51 9.74
N TRP A 582 34.72 4.87 9.94
CA TRP A 582 35.54 4.99 11.15
C TRP A 582 36.15 6.39 11.29
N ARG A 583 36.66 6.99 10.19
CA ARG A 583 37.23 8.36 10.19
C ARG A 583 36.21 9.40 10.61
N ASP A 584 35.00 9.40 10.04
CA ASP A 584 33.97 10.37 10.45
C ASP A 584 33.48 10.09 11.88
N THR A 585 33.32 8.82 12.26
CA THR A 585 32.96 8.42 13.64
C THR A 585 33.89 9.00 14.70
N TYR A 586 35.22 8.81 14.56
CA TYR A 586 36.18 9.08 15.64
C TYR A 586 36.92 10.42 15.51
N PHE A 587 36.92 11.04 14.33
CA PHE A 587 37.67 12.29 14.07
C PHE A 587 36.83 13.43 13.49
N GLY A 588 35.69 13.09 12.87
CA GLY A 588 34.75 14.03 12.26
C GLY A 588 35.22 14.68 10.96
N ASN A 589 34.25 15.09 10.15
CA ASN A 589 34.38 15.77 8.84
C ASN A 589 35.47 16.85 8.69
N LEU A 590 35.99 17.47 9.78
CA LEU A 590 37.01 18.54 9.73
C LEU A 590 38.47 18.06 9.74
N LYS A 591 38.76 16.75 9.73
CA LYS A 591 40.13 16.20 9.85
C LYS A 591 40.63 15.32 8.69
N ASN A 592 39.97 15.34 7.54
CA ASN A 592 40.24 14.42 6.43
C ASN A 592 41.56 14.68 5.63
N THR A 593 42.60 15.27 6.25
CA THR A 593 43.80 15.81 5.59
C THR A 593 45.14 15.47 6.27
N GLY A 594 45.22 14.42 7.10
CA GLY A 594 46.43 14.08 7.86
C GLY A 594 46.82 12.60 7.85
N THR A 595 48.08 12.31 7.53
CA THR A 595 48.68 10.98 7.36
C THR A 595 48.92 10.19 8.66
N ALA A 596 48.06 10.39 9.66
CA ALA A 596 48.20 9.80 11.00
C ALA A 596 47.37 8.51 11.18
N ALA A 597 46.30 8.35 10.39
CA ALA A 597 45.50 7.13 10.37
C ALA A 597 46.13 6.04 9.49
N ASP A 598 46.80 6.43 8.40
CA ASP A 598 47.19 5.53 7.31
C ASP A 598 48.47 4.70 7.60
N LEU A 599 48.90 4.58 8.88
CA LEU A 599 50.23 4.06 9.27
C LEU A 599 50.27 3.16 10.52
N ALA A 600 49.14 2.85 11.16
CA ALA A 600 49.10 2.02 12.36
C ALA A 600 48.68 0.56 12.05
N ASP A 601 47.37 0.35 12.00
CA ASP A 601 46.67 -0.93 12.17
C ASP A 601 45.31 -0.74 11.44
N PRO A 602 44.88 -1.59 10.48
CA PRO A 602 43.64 -1.39 9.73
C PRO A 602 42.52 -2.40 10.04
N ASP A 603 42.79 -3.52 10.73
CA ASP A 603 41.77 -4.49 11.17
C ASP A 603 41.49 -4.44 12.69
N HIS A 604 42.31 -3.66 13.41
CA HIS A 604 42.18 -3.24 14.80
C HIS A 604 42.34 -4.38 15.84
N ASP A 605 43.17 -5.38 15.55
CA ASP A 605 43.56 -6.41 16.53
C ASP A 605 44.65 -5.93 17.52
N GLY A 606 45.31 -4.79 17.26
CA GLY A 606 46.40 -4.22 18.05
C GLY A 606 47.82 -4.53 17.53
N VAL A 607 47.93 -5.25 16.41
CA VAL A 607 49.16 -5.49 15.65
C VAL A 607 49.30 -4.43 14.55
N VAL A 608 50.52 -4.19 14.06
CA VAL A 608 50.77 -3.23 12.97
C VAL A 608 50.94 -3.93 11.63
N ASN A 609 50.48 -3.30 10.55
CA ASN A 609 50.48 -3.75 9.14
C ASN A 609 51.68 -4.62 8.71
N LEU A 610 52.88 -4.24 9.14
CA LEU A 610 54.11 -4.94 8.79
C LEU A 610 54.19 -6.36 9.37
N LEU A 611 53.61 -6.60 10.55
CA LEU A 611 53.46 -7.95 11.11
C LEU A 611 52.29 -8.70 10.46
N GLU A 612 51.12 -8.07 10.25
CA GLU A 612 49.99 -8.70 9.54
C GLU A 612 50.44 -9.29 8.19
N ARG A 613 51.16 -8.49 7.38
CA ARG A 613 51.72 -8.89 6.07
C ARG A 613 52.86 -9.90 6.20
N ALA A 614 53.65 -9.87 7.28
CA ALA A 614 54.77 -10.78 7.48
C ALA A 614 54.37 -12.17 8.04
N PHE A 615 53.21 -12.27 8.70
CA PHE A 615 52.74 -13.49 9.35
C PHE A 615 51.35 -13.96 8.84
N ARG A 616 50.77 -13.29 7.82
CA ARG A 616 49.43 -13.51 7.23
C ARG A 616 48.31 -13.62 8.28
N LEU A 617 48.21 -12.62 9.16
CA LEU A 617 47.28 -12.65 10.30
C LEU A 617 45.83 -12.29 9.97
N HIS A 618 45.60 -11.68 8.80
CA HIS A 618 44.31 -11.10 8.39
C HIS A 618 43.13 -12.10 8.43
N PRO A 619 42.10 -11.87 9.27
CA PRO A 619 41.10 -12.89 9.63
C PRO A 619 40.08 -13.24 8.53
N LEU A 620 40.04 -12.49 7.42
CA LEU A 620 39.07 -12.66 6.34
C LEU A 620 39.68 -13.24 5.04
N ILE A 621 40.93 -13.73 5.06
CA ILE A 621 41.57 -14.37 3.90
C ILE A 621 41.80 -15.87 4.19
N PRO A 622 41.32 -16.80 3.32
CA PRO A 622 41.59 -18.23 3.48
C PRO A 622 43.09 -18.52 3.54
N GLY A 623 43.55 -19.06 4.67
CA GLY A 623 44.96 -19.36 4.95
C GLY A 623 45.49 -18.81 6.28
N SER A 624 44.73 -17.94 6.97
CA SER A 624 45.03 -17.49 8.33
C SER A 624 44.98 -18.65 9.33
N SER A 625 46.08 -18.90 10.05
CA SER A 625 46.13 -19.86 11.17
C SER A 625 46.23 -19.09 12.49
N ALA A 626 45.26 -19.27 13.39
CA ALA A 626 45.20 -18.54 14.65
C ALA A 626 46.45 -18.82 15.52
N LEU A 627 47.12 -17.77 15.99
CA LEU A 627 48.35 -17.89 16.76
C LEU A 627 48.08 -18.37 18.20
N VAL A 628 48.41 -19.62 18.52
CA VAL A 628 48.39 -20.14 19.90
C VAL A 628 49.82 -20.25 20.42
N PRO A 629 50.26 -19.39 21.36
CA PRO A 629 51.63 -19.39 21.87
C PRO A 629 52.06 -20.75 22.43
N GLY A 630 53.26 -21.21 22.05
CA GLY A 630 53.89 -22.42 22.60
C GLY A 630 53.51 -23.74 21.93
N ASN A 631 52.59 -23.77 20.97
CA ASN A 631 52.24 -25.01 20.25
C ASN A 631 53.30 -25.46 19.20
N GLY A 632 54.15 -24.54 18.76
CA GLY A 632 55.23 -24.81 17.82
C GLY A 632 54.83 -24.98 16.34
N THR A 633 53.65 -24.52 15.93
CA THR A 633 53.23 -24.40 14.52
C THR A 633 52.77 -22.98 14.16
N THR A 634 52.44 -22.15 15.14
CA THR A 634 52.01 -20.75 14.96
C THR A 634 52.55 -19.87 16.10
N GLY A 635 53.02 -18.65 15.82
CA GLY A 635 53.30 -17.67 16.88
C GLY A 635 54.09 -16.43 16.46
N LEU A 636 54.02 -15.39 17.31
CA LEU A 636 54.99 -14.29 17.32
C LEU A 636 56.40 -14.82 17.69
N PRO A 637 57.49 -14.10 17.36
CA PRO A 637 58.84 -14.48 17.75
C PRO A 637 58.98 -14.71 19.26
N SER A 638 59.29 -15.95 19.64
CA SER A 638 59.65 -16.32 21.01
C SER A 638 61.12 -16.01 21.26
N ILE A 639 61.41 -15.42 22.42
CA ILE A 639 62.77 -15.11 22.87
C ILE A 639 62.96 -15.77 24.22
N THR A 640 63.92 -16.69 24.32
CA THR A 640 64.22 -17.43 25.55
C THR A 640 65.71 -17.35 25.89
N LEU A 641 66.01 -17.14 27.16
CA LEU A 641 67.36 -17.25 27.72
C LEU A 641 67.43 -18.56 28.50
N ALA A 642 68.40 -19.41 28.20
CA ALA A 642 68.57 -20.71 28.85
C ALA A 642 70.04 -21.03 29.10
N GLU A 643 70.34 -21.75 30.18
CA GLU A 643 71.67 -22.31 30.43
C GLU A 643 72.03 -23.34 29.36
N GLY A 644 73.26 -23.28 28.86
CA GLY A 644 73.85 -24.29 27.99
C GLY A 644 75.26 -24.70 28.44
N PRO A 645 75.86 -25.74 27.84
CA PRO A 645 77.18 -26.27 28.24
C PRO A 645 78.40 -25.34 28.04
N GLN A 646 78.15 -24.07 27.70
CA GLN A 646 79.15 -23.01 27.42
C GLN A 646 78.75 -21.68 28.09
N GLY A 647 77.77 -21.69 29.01
CA GLY A 647 77.11 -20.49 29.54
C GLY A 647 75.72 -20.28 28.95
N HIS A 648 75.11 -19.12 29.23
CA HIS A 648 73.75 -18.81 28.78
C HIS A 648 73.67 -18.60 27.27
N VAL A 649 72.54 -18.99 26.68
CA VAL A 649 72.25 -18.85 25.25
C VAL A 649 70.92 -18.14 25.08
N LEU A 650 70.96 -16.98 24.41
CA LEU A 650 69.76 -16.26 24.00
C LEU A 650 69.29 -16.82 22.66
N THR A 651 68.12 -17.46 22.68
CA THR A 651 67.48 -18.11 21.54
C THR A 651 66.32 -17.26 21.04
N ILE A 652 66.26 -17.04 19.73
CA ILE A 652 65.09 -16.49 19.03
C ILE A 652 64.49 -17.62 18.21
N GLU A 653 63.19 -17.87 18.37
CA GLU A 653 62.43 -18.79 17.52
C GLU A 653 61.27 -18.03 16.88
N TYR A 654 61.13 -18.13 15.56
CA TYR A 654 60.08 -17.45 14.80
C TYR A 654 59.68 -18.24 13.57
N VAL A 655 58.54 -17.90 12.97
CA VAL A 655 58.05 -18.47 11.72
C VAL A 655 58.27 -17.46 10.59
N ARG A 656 58.60 -17.92 9.37
CA ARG A 656 58.69 -17.08 8.17
C ARG A 656 58.19 -17.78 6.93
N LEU A 657 57.81 -17.00 5.92
CA LEU A 657 57.55 -17.52 4.58
C LEU A 657 58.84 -18.06 3.98
N LYS A 658 58.74 -19.20 3.28
CA LYS A 658 59.81 -19.78 2.48
C LYS A 658 60.21 -18.84 1.34
N ALA A 659 61.51 -18.81 1.04
CA ALA A 659 62.10 -17.97 0.01
C ALA A 659 61.62 -18.36 -1.41
N SER A 660 60.49 -17.78 -1.82
CA SER A 660 59.74 -18.07 -3.04
C SER A 660 59.94 -16.97 -4.10
N GLY A 661 61.21 -16.66 -4.39
CA GLY A 661 61.59 -15.57 -5.28
C GLY A 661 61.68 -14.20 -4.57
N SER A 662 61.99 -13.15 -5.34
CA SER A 662 62.43 -11.84 -4.84
C SER A 662 61.31 -10.89 -4.38
N SER A 663 60.11 -11.40 -4.11
CA SER A 663 58.90 -10.61 -3.78
C SER A 663 58.36 -10.84 -2.35
N GLY A 664 59.08 -11.59 -1.52
CA GLY A 664 58.73 -11.83 -0.12
C GLY A 664 59.34 -10.81 0.86
N PRO A 665 58.77 -10.64 2.07
CA PRO A 665 59.41 -9.88 3.14
C PRO A 665 60.73 -10.56 3.57
N THR A 666 61.74 -9.76 3.89
CA THR A 666 63.02 -10.24 4.42
C THR A 666 62.98 -10.24 5.94
N TYR A 667 63.37 -11.35 6.56
CA TYR A 667 63.44 -11.53 8.01
C TYR A 667 64.92 -11.56 8.41
N THR A 668 65.32 -10.77 9.40
CA THR A 668 66.70 -10.67 9.87
C THR A 668 66.75 -10.67 11.40
N PRO A 669 67.18 -11.77 12.03
CA PRO A 669 67.44 -11.82 13.46
C PRO A 669 68.49 -10.78 13.86
N GLN A 670 68.24 -10.04 14.92
CA GLN A 670 69.14 -9.01 15.45
C GLN A 670 69.29 -9.10 16.97
N PHE A 671 70.49 -8.80 17.45
CA PHE A 671 70.86 -8.81 18.86
C PHE A 671 71.50 -7.48 19.27
N CYS A 672 71.36 -7.08 20.53
CA CYS A 672 72.03 -5.90 21.10
C CYS A 672 72.34 -6.09 22.59
N THR A 673 73.30 -5.32 23.13
CA THR A 673 73.66 -5.27 24.56
C THR A 673 73.11 -4.04 25.30
N ASP A 674 72.43 -3.15 24.59
CA ASP A 674 71.66 -2.03 25.12
C ASP A 674 70.42 -1.87 24.22
N LEU A 675 69.25 -1.69 24.82
CA LEU A 675 68.00 -1.48 24.09
C LEU A 675 68.07 -0.26 23.15
N ASN A 676 68.82 0.77 23.57
CA ASN A 676 69.07 2.01 22.85
C ASN A 676 70.32 1.95 21.95
N GLY A 677 71.05 0.83 21.97
CA GLY A 677 72.31 0.63 21.26
C GLY A 677 72.17 0.20 19.79
N PRO A 678 73.29 0.06 19.07
CA PRO A 678 73.31 -0.37 17.67
C PRO A 678 73.04 -1.88 17.54
N TRP A 679 71.83 -2.20 17.07
CA TRP A 679 71.37 -3.57 16.83
C TRP A 679 72.15 -4.26 15.70
N GLN A 680 72.84 -5.35 16.03
CA GLN A 680 73.64 -6.14 15.09
C GLN A 680 72.82 -7.27 14.47
N ASN A 681 73.03 -7.54 13.18
CA ASN A 681 72.48 -8.75 12.55
C ASN A 681 73.13 -10.01 13.12
N HIS A 682 72.38 -11.11 13.18
CA HIS A 682 72.97 -12.43 13.37
C HIS A 682 73.82 -12.83 12.16
N SER A 683 74.90 -13.59 12.41
CA SER A 683 75.89 -13.98 11.40
C SER A 683 76.37 -15.43 11.55
N GLY A 684 75.70 -16.25 12.35
CA GLY A 684 75.87 -17.69 12.43
C GLY A 684 74.75 -18.44 11.70
N ASP A 685 74.78 -19.77 11.77
CA ASP A 685 73.83 -20.63 11.07
C ASP A 685 72.42 -20.59 11.68
N GLU A 686 71.41 -20.50 10.82
CA GLU A 686 70.01 -20.65 11.20
C GLU A 686 69.60 -22.14 11.24
N ILE A 687 68.94 -22.58 12.30
CA ILE A 687 68.28 -23.90 12.33
C ILE A 687 66.88 -23.73 11.74
N VAL A 688 66.67 -24.24 10.52
CA VAL A 688 65.41 -24.10 9.77
C VAL A 688 64.64 -25.42 9.72
N GLN A 689 63.34 -25.38 9.98
CA GLN A 689 62.43 -26.53 9.90
C GLN A 689 61.19 -26.17 9.07
N SER A 690 60.94 -26.91 7.98
CA SER A 690 59.71 -26.77 7.19
C SER A 690 58.47 -27.05 8.04
N ILE A 691 57.42 -26.21 7.91
CA ILE A 691 56.12 -26.41 8.54
C ILE A 691 55.15 -27.01 7.49
N ASP A 692 54.92 -26.31 6.39
CA ASP A 692 54.00 -26.72 5.31
C ASP A 692 54.57 -26.36 3.91
N ALA A 693 53.72 -26.07 2.93
CA ALA A 693 54.16 -25.65 1.59
C ALA A 693 54.76 -24.23 1.56
N ASP A 694 54.23 -23.30 2.37
CA ASP A 694 54.54 -21.87 2.36
C ASP A 694 55.46 -21.46 3.51
N TRP A 695 55.41 -22.16 4.65
CA TRP A 695 56.01 -21.72 5.91
C TRP A 695 57.17 -22.59 6.41
N GLU A 696 58.12 -21.93 7.08
CA GLU A 696 59.21 -22.56 7.84
C GLU A 696 59.39 -21.90 9.21
N ARG A 697 59.73 -22.70 10.22
CA ARG A 697 60.26 -22.27 11.52
C ARG A 697 61.75 -21.98 11.35
N VAL A 698 62.21 -20.95 12.05
CA VAL A 698 63.63 -20.59 12.18
C VAL A 698 63.98 -20.46 13.66
N THR A 699 65.05 -21.12 14.09
CA THR A 699 65.63 -20.98 15.42
C THR A 699 67.06 -20.48 15.31
N VAL A 700 67.36 -19.38 15.98
CA VAL A 700 68.67 -18.71 15.99
C VAL A 700 69.17 -18.57 17.42
N ARG A 701 70.46 -18.84 17.64
CA ARG A 701 71.07 -18.87 18.97
C ARG A 701 72.29 -17.97 19.03
N ALA A 702 72.38 -17.13 20.05
CA ALA A 702 73.53 -16.29 20.33
C ALA A 702 74.04 -16.52 21.76
N PRO A 703 75.37 -16.60 21.99
CA PRO A 703 75.92 -16.63 23.34
C PRO A 703 75.52 -15.37 24.14
N ALA A 704 75.16 -15.57 25.41
CA ALA A 704 74.80 -14.51 26.33
C ALA A 704 75.69 -14.58 27.60
N THR A 705 76.06 -13.39 28.09
CA THR A 705 76.86 -13.19 29.29
C THR A 705 75.95 -12.68 30.40
N GLU A 706 75.99 -13.29 31.59
CA GLU A 706 75.15 -12.93 32.73
C GLU A 706 75.30 -11.46 33.12
N ASP A 707 76.53 -10.94 33.10
CA ASP A 707 76.88 -9.57 33.47
C ASP A 707 76.47 -8.49 32.44
N THR A 708 75.68 -8.82 31.42
CA THR A 708 75.28 -7.85 30.37
C THR A 708 73.86 -8.07 29.89
N PRO A 709 72.93 -7.10 30.05
CA PRO A 709 71.61 -7.19 29.45
C PRO A 709 71.71 -7.45 27.95
N ARG A 710 71.02 -8.48 27.45
CA ARG A 710 70.99 -8.79 26.01
C ARG A 710 69.57 -8.81 25.49
N PHE A 711 69.37 -8.07 24.41
CA PHE A 711 68.10 -7.89 23.74
C PHE A 711 68.15 -8.58 22.38
N ALA A 712 66.99 -9.09 21.97
CA ALA A 712 66.80 -9.83 20.73
C ALA A 712 65.55 -9.31 20.00
N ARG A 713 65.55 -9.36 18.67
CA ARG A 713 64.38 -9.11 17.82
C ARG A 713 64.54 -9.78 16.48
N VAL A 714 63.42 -9.95 15.76
CA VAL A 714 63.44 -10.20 14.31
C VAL A 714 63.12 -8.88 13.63
N ARG A 715 64.07 -8.31 12.88
CA ARG A 715 63.78 -7.18 11.99
C ARG A 715 63.14 -7.75 10.73
N VAL A 716 61.87 -7.41 10.50
CA VAL A 716 61.23 -7.67 9.20
C VAL A 716 61.34 -6.43 8.33
N VAL A 717 61.62 -6.61 7.04
CA VAL A 717 61.65 -5.55 6.03
C VAL A 717 60.80 -6.02 4.85
N ALA A 718 59.71 -5.32 4.57
CA ALA A 718 59.01 -5.49 3.31
C ALA A 718 59.91 -5.03 2.16
N VAL A 719 60.10 -5.88 1.15
CA VAL A 719 60.56 -5.43 -0.17
C VAL A 719 59.42 -4.59 -0.78
N PRO A 720 59.70 -3.44 -1.43
CA PRO A 720 58.68 -2.57 -2.04
C PRO A 720 57.72 -3.31 -2.96
#